data_AF-A0A7V4PBI0-F1
#
_entry.id   AF-A0A7V4PBI0-F1
#
_cell.length_a   1.000
_cell.length_b   1.000
_cell.length_c   1.000
_cell.angle_alpha   90.00
_cell.angle_beta   90.00
_cell.angle_gamma   90.00
#
_symmetry.space_group_name_H-M   'P 1'
#
loop_
_entity.id
_entity.type
_entity.pdbx_description
1 polymer ?
#
loop_
_entity_poly.entity_id
_entity_poly.type
_entity_poly.pdbx_seq_one_letter_code
_entity_poly.pdbx_strand_id
1 'polypeptide(L)'
;MVDLYCAPFVDLIDRMRLEFANQGAMFDLPARRWWLPKQDAAAPDFSVRFHDRVAGTPVGPASGPQTQMAQNLVLSWLAGARIMELKTVQINDALVIGRPCIDAANVGYNIEWSQELKVHDSLDQYVQGAMLIHMLRRAPQLFGRPFGEVDFSSTAGETIYDMSIGYDLAGIRSDKVRRFIDGMIDATPSVERLRKQIPRRLAALRDLDYPTALSRSVTLSTFHGCPADEIERICEFLLAEMGVHTIVKMNPPMLGRERLEHLLYDVLGYRELVVNPTTYTSGLQFDEAIPMCRRLAELARSCGLAFGAKFSNTLEVVNHRDFFPKSEKIMYLSGPPLHVITLALTDVFRQAIGPEMPISFSAGVDRKNFPNIVACGIVPVTTCTDLLKTGGYGRLPPYLDELAKAMDAVGARTIDDYILDARGQREAVCSSSIQHPASNIQYAGWLNTPIIAAETAADDRYTAARNRVVSRRIDSHLVLFDCITCDKCVPVCPNDANFLYETPPVDLRYRDVEVAPDGTVREVGDERKFTIERQEQIANFADFCNHCGNCDTFCPEWDGPYLKKPNFFGSRTAFDAAAAHDGFLLEGTAGQFTLHGRIAGQSCRIETGLNGQYRYDDGVVTLEIERGKAICLTAASNRPPTPHRVDMGRFHTLAALVAGITNASRVHQVNTRLLASNSS
;
A
#
# COMPACT_ATOMS: atom_id res chain seq x y z
N MET A 1 -6.91 -4.35 -19.31
CA MET A 1 -6.31 -3.34 -18.43
C MET A 1 -6.18 -4.00 -17.06
N VAL A 2 -5.13 -3.71 -16.30
CA VAL A 2 -5.04 -4.20 -14.92
C VAL A 2 -5.70 -3.14 -14.07
N ASP A 3 -6.93 -3.42 -13.65
CA ASP A 3 -7.72 -2.53 -12.82
C ASP A 3 -7.82 -3.10 -11.41
N LEU A 4 -7.75 -2.23 -10.41
CA LEU A 4 -8.05 -2.62 -9.03
C LEU A 4 -9.56 -2.73 -8.86
N TYR A 5 -9.99 -3.77 -8.13
CA TYR A 5 -11.39 -3.99 -7.77
C TYR A 5 -11.52 -4.04 -6.25
N CYS A 6 -12.53 -3.34 -5.73
CA CYS A 6 -12.80 -3.31 -4.30
C CYS A 6 -13.45 -4.63 -3.86
N ALA A 7 -12.94 -5.23 -2.79
CA ALA A 7 -13.62 -6.36 -2.14
C ALA A 7 -14.91 -5.89 -1.45
N PRO A 8 -15.93 -6.77 -1.30
CA PRO A 8 -17.08 -6.49 -0.47
C PRO A 8 -16.66 -6.13 0.96
N PHE A 9 -17.28 -5.11 1.55
CA PHE A 9 -16.86 -4.61 2.87
C PHE A 9 -16.93 -5.68 3.97
N VAL A 10 -17.97 -6.52 3.94
CA VAL A 10 -18.13 -7.63 4.90
C VAL A 10 -17.00 -8.66 4.78
N ASP A 11 -16.46 -8.90 3.58
CA ASP A 11 -15.38 -9.85 3.39
C ASP A 11 -14.10 -9.36 4.07
N LEU A 12 -13.83 -8.05 4.09
CA LEU A 12 -12.69 -7.48 4.83
C LEU A 12 -12.84 -7.67 6.34
N ILE A 13 -14.06 -7.48 6.88
CA ILE A 13 -14.35 -7.68 8.31
C ILE A 13 -14.15 -9.15 8.69
N ASP A 14 -14.70 -10.07 7.89
CA ASP A 14 -14.58 -11.51 8.14
C ASP A 14 -13.14 -11.98 7.98
N ARG A 15 -12.40 -11.46 6.98
CA ARG A 15 -10.97 -11.77 6.78
C ARG A 15 -10.19 -11.47 8.04
N MET A 16 -10.33 -10.26 8.60
CA MET A 16 -9.64 -9.87 9.85
C MET A 16 -9.99 -10.79 11.02
N ARG A 17 -11.27 -11.16 11.18
CA ARG A 17 -11.73 -12.00 12.29
C ARG A 17 -11.22 -13.44 12.17
N LEU A 18 -11.44 -14.05 11.01
CA LEU A 18 -11.12 -15.46 10.76
C LEU A 18 -9.61 -15.68 10.70
N GLU A 19 -8.88 -14.79 10.03
CA GLU A 19 -7.42 -14.88 9.93
C GLU A 19 -6.75 -14.69 11.29
N PHE A 20 -7.23 -13.76 12.12
CA PHE A 20 -6.66 -13.61 13.46
C PHE A 20 -6.91 -14.86 14.30
N ALA A 21 -8.12 -15.40 14.27
CA ALA A 21 -8.48 -16.62 15.00
C ALA A 21 -7.65 -17.84 14.57
N ASN A 22 -7.37 -17.99 13.27
CA ASN A 22 -6.70 -19.17 12.72
C ASN A 22 -5.17 -19.02 12.62
N GLN A 23 -4.67 -17.82 12.35
CA GLN A 23 -3.27 -17.57 11.99
C GLN A 23 -2.57 -16.54 12.90
N GLY A 24 -3.29 -15.85 13.79
CA GLY A 24 -2.71 -14.76 14.58
C GLY A 24 -2.18 -13.62 13.72
N ALA A 25 -2.84 -13.35 12.59
CA ALA A 25 -2.49 -12.32 11.61
C ALA A 25 -3.75 -11.58 11.13
N MET A 26 -3.56 -10.43 10.49
CA MET A 26 -4.62 -9.74 9.74
C MET A 26 -4.01 -9.21 8.45
N PHE A 27 -4.64 -9.55 7.31
CA PHE A 27 -4.13 -9.23 5.97
C PHE A 27 -2.67 -9.67 5.81
N ASP A 28 -2.41 -10.92 6.18
CA ASP A 28 -1.10 -11.58 6.15
C ASP A 28 0.00 -10.94 7.03
N LEU A 29 -0.28 -9.84 7.77
CA LEU A 29 0.64 -9.24 8.73
C LEU A 29 0.51 -9.93 10.11
N PRO A 30 1.51 -10.72 10.54
CA PRO A 30 1.42 -11.47 11.79
C PRO A 30 1.50 -10.54 13.01
N ALA A 31 0.79 -10.89 14.09
CA ALA A 31 0.69 -10.06 15.30
C ALA A 31 2.04 -9.68 15.93
N ARG A 32 3.06 -10.54 15.80
CA ARG A 32 4.44 -10.26 16.23
C ARG A 32 5.12 -9.09 15.49
N ARG A 33 4.52 -8.60 14.41
CA ARG A 33 4.98 -7.46 13.60
C ARG A 33 4.12 -6.22 13.80
N TRP A 34 3.13 -6.25 14.69
CA TRP A 34 2.35 -5.07 15.03
C TRP A 34 3.12 -4.20 16.01
N TRP A 35 2.80 -2.91 16.01
CA TRP A 35 3.27 -2.01 17.06
C TRP A 35 2.24 -1.96 18.18
N LEU A 36 2.68 -2.26 19.39
CA LEU A 36 1.89 -2.14 20.62
C LEU A 36 2.60 -1.15 21.56
N PRO A 37 1.95 -0.06 21.99
CA PRO A 37 2.53 0.86 22.95
C PRO A 37 2.81 0.15 24.27
N LYS A 38 3.97 0.46 24.87
CA LYS A 38 4.30 0.00 26.22
C LYS A 38 3.26 0.54 27.21
N GLN A 39 2.88 -0.30 28.17
CA GLN A 39 1.85 0.01 29.18
C GLN A 39 2.45 0.51 30.51
N ASP A 40 3.75 0.81 30.53
CA ASP A 40 4.43 1.30 31.74
C ASP A 40 4.34 2.83 31.85
N ALA A 41 4.36 3.35 33.08
CA ALA A 41 4.25 4.79 33.33
C ALA A 41 5.48 5.60 32.89
N ALA A 42 6.58 4.95 32.54
CA ALA A 42 7.80 5.58 32.03
C ALA A 42 7.82 5.61 30.48
N ALA A 43 6.82 5.02 29.83
CA ALA A 43 6.74 4.93 28.38
C ALA A 43 6.65 6.33 27.77
N PRO A 44 7.42 6.59 26.71
CA PRO A 44 7.34 7.87 26.02
C PRO A 44 5.96 8.09 25.41
N ASP A 45 5.44 9.31 25.53
CA ASP A 45 4.29 9.77 24.78
C ASP A 45 4.74 10.21 23.37
N PHE A 46 4.32 9.44 22.37
CA PHE A 46 4.58 9.73 20.96
C PHE A 46 3.52 10.62 20.33
N SER A 47 2.51 11.06 21.08
CA SER A 47 1.42 11.83 20.52
C SER A 47 1.92 13.17 19.97
N VAL A 48 1.35 13.58 18.83
CA VAL A 48 1.68 14.84 18.18
C VAL A 48 0.42 15.51 17.68
N ARG A 49 0.48 16.84 17.59
CA ARG A 49 -0.55 17.63 16.92
C ARG A 49 -0.25 17.72 15.44
N PHE A 50 -1.26 17.47 14.61
CA PHE A 50 -1.24 17.76 13.19
C PHE A 50 -2.48 18.56 12.86
N HIS A 51 -2.27 19.84 12.53
CA HIS A 51 -3.32 20.85 12.45
C HIS A 51 -4.13 20.96 13.75
N ASP A 52 -5.45 20.78 13.68
CA ASP A 52 -6.38 20.86 14.80
C ASP A 52 -6.56 19.53 15.55
N ARG A 53 -5.95 18.43 15.06
CA ARG A 53 -6.11 17.07 15.60
C ARG A 53 -4.84 16.55 16.27
N VAL A 54 -5.01 15.52 17.11
CA VAL A 54 -3.93 14.77 17.76
C VAL A 54 -3.86 13.37 17.16
N ALA A 55 -2.65 12.92 16.83
CA ALA A 55 -2.37 11.55 16.41
C ALA A 55 -1.53 10.85 17.49
N GLY A 56 -1.72 9.54 17.65
CA GLY A 56 -0.99 8.76 18.67
C GLY A 56 0.52 8.59 18.39
N THR A 57 0.96 8.79 17.14
CA THR A 57 2.36 8.72 16.72
C THR A 57 2.62 9.70 15.56
N PRO A 58 3.86 10.17 15.33
CA PRO A 58 4.17 11.12 14.26
C PRO A 58 4.40 10.44 12.89
N VAL A 59 4.23 9.12 12.81
CA VAL A 59 4.62 8.32 11.65
C VAL A 59 3.43 7.90 10.78
N GLY A 60 3.71 7.80 9.48
CA GLY A 60 2.73 7.47 8.47
C GLY A 60 3.29 6.83 7.21
N PRO A 61 2.48 6.11 6.42
CA PRO A 61 2.75 5.95 5.01
C PRO A 61 2.61 7.30 4.29
N ALA A 62 3.47 7.55 3.29
CA ALA A 62 3.31 8.66 2.36
C ALA A 62 2.25 8.32 1.31
N SER A 63 1.70 9.34 0.64
CA SER A 63 0.78 9.12 -0.48
C SER A 63 1.43 8.24 -1.55
N GLY A 64 0.95 7.01 -1.66
CA GLY A 64 1.66 5.97 -2.37
C GLY A 64 0.92 4.64 -2.36
N PRO A 65 1.57 3.54 -2.80
CA PRO A 65 0.91 2.25 -2.92
C PRO A 65 0.40 1.69 -1.58
N GLN A 66 0.91 2.16 -0.43
CA GLN A 66 0.48 1.74 0.90
C GLN A 66 -0.77 2.46 1.43
N THR A 67 -1.43 3.30 0.65
CA THR A 67 -2.58 4.11 1.08
C THR A 67 -3.69 4.17 0.04
N GLN A 68 -3.84 3.09 -0.74
CA GLN A 68 -4.74 3.03 -1.89
C GLN A 68 -6.05 2.27 -1.58
N MET A 69 -5.98 1.25 -0.72
CA MET A 69 -7.09 0.36 -0.37
C MET A 69 -7.31 0.27 1.15
N ALA A 70 -8.50 -0.17 1.56
CA ALA A 70 -8.91 -0.23 2.95
C ALA A 70 -7.96 -1.07 3.82
N GLN A 71 -7.55 -2.25 3.34
CA GLN A 71 -6.59 -3.10 4.04
C GLN A 71 -5.22 -2.45 4.19
N ASN A 72 -4.80 -1.57 3.28
CA ASN A 72 -3.53 -0.86 3.41
C ASN A 72 -3.53 0.08 4.63
N LEU A 73 -4.66 0.74 4.88
CA LEU A 73 -4.83 1.63 6.03
C LEU A 73 -4.81 0.82 7.33
N VAL A 74 -5.49 -0.33 7.37
CA VAL A 74 -5.47 -1.23 8.53
C VAL A 74 -4.06 -1.76 8.79
N LEU A 75 -3.35 -2.23 7.75
CA LEU A 75 -1.97 -2.72 7.85
C LEU A 75 -1.01 -1.64 8.36
N SER A 76 -1.13 -0.42 7.83
CA SER A 76 -0.37 0.74 8.31
C SER A 76 -0.65 1.04 9.78
N TRP A 77 -1.93 1.01 10.18
CA TRP A 77 -2.34 1.27 11.56
C TRP A 77 -1.82 0.22 12.54
N LEU A 78 -1.97 -1.07 12.21
CA LEU A 78 -1.43 -2.19 12.99
C LEU A 78 0.09 -2.08 13.15
N ALA A 79 0.79 -1.58 12.14
CA ALA A 79 2.24 -1.38 12.17
C ALA A 79 2.70 -0.11 12.92
N GLY A 80 1.76 0.72 13.41
CA GLY A 80 2.04 1.90 14.25
C GLY A 80 1.82 3.26 13.60
N ALA A 81 1.34 3.32 12.35
CA ALA A 81 1.02 4.59 11.69
C ALA A 81 -0.21 5.25 12.30
N ARG A 82 -0.15 6.57 12.52
CA ARG A 82 -1.29 7.37 13.02
C ARG A 82 -1.58 8.63 12.23
N ILE A 83 -0.71 9.02 11.30
CA ILE A 83 -1.01 10.07 10.32
C ILE A 83 -0.82 9.45 8.93
N MET A 84 -1.90 9.22 8.18
CA MET A 84 -1.84 8.54 6.88
C MET A 84 -2.13 9.52 5.77
N GLU A 85 -1.15 9.76 4.91
CA GLU A 85 -1.34 10.56 3.71
C GLU A 85 -1.90 9.66 2.61
N LEU A 86 -3.17 9.86 2.25
CA LEU A 86 -3.92 9.00 1.34
C LEU A 86 -3.39 9.09 -0.09
N LYS A 87 -3.62 8.07 -0.93
CA LYS A 87 -3.13 8.08 -2.31
C LYS A 87 -3.80 9.20 -3.12
N THR A 88 -3.01 9.92 -3.93
CA THR A 88 -3.44 11.12 -4.65
C THR A 88 -4.65 10.88 -5.54
N VAL A 89 -5.73 11.59 -5.26
CA VAL A 89 -6.95 11.61 -6.09
C VAL A 89 -6.86 12.74 -7.12
N GLN A 90 -7.27 12.44 -8.36
CA GLN A 90 -7.31 13.39 -9.46
C GLN A 90 -8.55 13.19 -10.32
N ILE A 91 -8.87 14.15 -11.19
CA ILE A 91 -10.02 14.03 -12.10
C ILE A 91 -9.86 12.87 -13.09
N ASN A 92 -8.64 12.62 -13.57
CA ASN A 92 -8.29 11.51 -14.44
C ASN A 92 -8.05 10.22 -13.63
N ASP A 93 -9.08 9.39 -13.51
CA ASP A 93 -9.06 8.12 -12.77
C ASP A 93 -9.12 6.88 -13.68
N ALA A 94 -8.78 7.05 -14.96
CA ALA A 94 -8.64 5.99 -15.95
C ALA A 94 -7.22 6.00 -16.55
N LEU A 95 -6.23 5.91 -15.66
CA LEU A 95 -4.83 6.05 -16.03
C LEU A 95 -4.31 4.84 -16.82
N VAL A 96 -3.57 5.12 -17.89
CA VAL A 96 -2.79 4.11 -18.60
C VAL A 96 -1.36 4.18 -18.08
N ILE A 97 -0.99 3.23 -17.22
CA ILE A 97 0.32 3.17 -16.56
C ILE A 97 1.12 2.02 -17.16
N GLY A 98 2.38 2.29 -17.56
CA GLY A 98 3.31 1.24 -17.96
C GLY A 98 3.59 0.28 -16.80
N ARG A 99 3.58 -1.05 -17.04
CA ARG A 99 3.83 -2.07 -16.02
C ARG A 99 4.97 -3.01 -16.43
N PRO A 100 5.80 -3.51 -15.50
CA PRO A 100 5.83 -3.17 -14.07
C PRO A 100 6.18 -1.69 -13.85
N CYS A 101 5.84 -1.13 -12.68
CA CYS A 101 5.93 0.31 -12.44
C CYS A 101 6.67 0.73 -11.16
N ILE A 102 7.15 -0.23 -10.36
CA ILE A 102 7.92 0.01 -9.13
C ILE A 102 9.14 -0.91 -9.10
N ASP A 103 10.33 -0.33 -9.01
CA ASP A 103 11.60 -1.01 -8.73
C ASP A 103 12.14 -0.48 -7.39
N ALA A 104 12.05 -1.31 -6.34
CA ALA A 104 12.57 -0.97 -5.01
C ALA A 104 13.80 -1.81 -4.61
N ALA A 105 14.56 -2.33 -5.58
CA ALA A 105 15.66 -3.26 -5.34
C ALA A 105 16.73 -2.68 -4.42
N ASN A 106 17.05 -1.39 -4.59
CA ASN A 106 18.09 -0.70 -3.84
C ASN A 106 17.65 0.71 -3.38
N VAL A 107 17.88 1.71 -4.22
CA VAL A 107 17.13 2.97 -4.20
C VAL A 107 15.78 2.71 -4.90
N GLY A 108 14.78 3.54 -4.62
CA GLY A 108 13.45 3.33 -5.19
C GLY A 108 13.29 4.07 -6.50
N TYR A 109 12.67 3.42 -7.49
CA TYR A 109 12.21 4.04 -8.71
C TYR A 109 10.74 3.67 -8.96
N ASN A 110 9.98 4.63 -9.48
CA ASN A 110 8.65 4.39 -10.01
C ASN A 110 8.42 5.17 -11.31
N ILE A 111 7.38 4.78 -12.04
CA ILE A 111 6.86 5.49 -13.23
C ILE A 111 5.36 5.80 -13.09
N GLU A 112 4.73 5.39 -11.98
CA GLU A 112 3.35 5.73 -11.63
C GLU A 112 3.30 7.02 -10.81
N TRP A 113 2.20 7.78 -10.89
CA TRP A 113 2.08 9.09 -10.23
C TRP A 113 0.76 9.34 -9.48
N SER A 114 -0.22 8.41 -9.48
CA SER A 114 -1.55 8.70 -8.91
C SER A 114 -2.39 7.45 -8.65
N GLN A 115 -3.54 7.64 -8.00
CA GLN A 115 -4.49 6.60 -7.62
C GLN A 115 -5.01 5.83 -8.84
N GLU A 116 -5.17 4.52 -8.66
CA GLU A 116 -5.55 3.57 -9.71
C GLU A 116 -7.00 3.07 -9.58
N LEU A 117 -7.74 3.52 -8.56
CA LEU A 117 -9.20 3.35 -8.47
C LEU A 117 -9.91 4.59 -9.01
N LYS A 118 -11.20 4.42 -9.33
CA LYS A 118 -12.10 5.54 -9.58
C LYS A 118 -12.20 6.43 -8.34
N VAL A 119 -12.50 7.70 -8.53
CA VAL A 119 -12.57 8.68 -7.44
C VAL A 119 -13.56 8.27 -6.33
N HIS A 120 -14.74 7.75 -6.71
CA HIS A 120 -15.75 7.31 -5.74
C HIS A 120 -15.36 6.00 -5.04
N ASP A 121 -14.68 5.09 -5.74
CA ASP A 121 -14.15 3.86 -5.13
C ASP A 121 -13.06 4.20 -4.11
N SER A 122 -12.24 5.21 -4.39
CA SER A 122 -11.20 5.70 -3.47
C SER A 122 -11.80 6.27 -2.19
N LEU A 123 -12.85 7.10 -2.29
CA LEU A 123 -13.60 7.56 -1.11
C LEU A 123 -14.09 6.37 -0.28
N ASP A 124 -14.69 5.38 -0.94
CA ASP A 124 -15.21 4.20 -0.25
C ASP A 124 -14.11 3.38 0.43
N GLN A 125 -12.97 3.18 -0.21
CA GLN A 125 -11.84 2.48 0.41
C GLN A 125 -11.31 3.22 1.64
N TYR A 126 -11.26 4.55 1.62
CA TYR A 126 -10.83 5.34 2.77
C TYR A 126 -11.83 5.27 3.92
N VAL A 127 -13.14 5.35 3.62
CA VAL A 127 -14.19 5.19 4.64
C VAL A 127 -14.19 3.78 5.21
N GLN A 128 -14.06 2.75 4.37
CA GLN A 128 -13.95 1.35 4.82
C GLN A 128 -12.75 1.17 5.75
N GLY A 129 -11.55 1.64 5.36
CA GLY A 129 -10.35 1.55 6.20
C GLY A 129 -10.53 2.26 7.56
N ALA A 130 -11.15 3.44 7.57
CA ALA A 130 -11.48 4.16 8.80
C ALA A 130 -12.48 3.41 9.68
N MET A 131 -13.52 2.81 9.09
CA MET A 131 -14.48 1.97 9.81
C MET A 131 -13.82 0.72 10.40
N LEU A 132 -12.96 0.02 9.65
CA LEU A 132 -12.24 -1.17 10.13
C LEU A 132 -11.30 -0.84 11.30
N ILE A 133 -10.55 0.26 11.20
CA ILE A 133 -9.70 0.75 12.30
C ILE A 133 -10.57 1.10 13.51
N HIS A 134 -11.71 1.77 13.31
CA HIS A 134 -12.63 2.09 14.40
C HIS A 134 -13.20 0.83 15.07
N MET A 135 -13.54 -0.22 14.31
CA MET A 135 -13.96 -1.52 14.85
C MET A 135 -12.87 -2.14 15.73
N LEU A 136 -11.61 -2.13 15.29
CA LEU A 136 -10.48 -2.64 16.08
C LEU A 136 -10.27 -1.84 17.37
N ARG A 137 -10.46 -0.52 17.33
CA ARG A 137 -10.31 0.36 18.50
C ARG A 137 -11.43 0.18 19.53
N ARG A 138 -12.67 0.03 19.07
CA ARG A 138 -13.86 0.12 19.94
C ARG A 138 -14.50 -1.24 20.27
N ALA A 139 -14.22 -2.25 19.46
CA ALA A 139 -14.73 -3.60 19.68
C ALA A 139 -13.68 -4.70 19.44
N PRO A 140 -12.43 -4.60 19.96
CA PRO A 140 -11.38 -5.59 19.74
C PRO A 140 -11.78 -7.00 20.18
N GLN A 141 -12.67 -7.13 21.18
CA GLN A 141 -13.22 -8.41 21.63
C GLN A 141 -13.98 -9.17 20.53
N LEU A 142 -14.56 -8.48 19.54
CA LEU A 142 -15.24 -9.10 18.41
C LEU A 142 -14.26 -9.64 17.35
N PHE A 143 -12.97 -9.36 17.52
CA PHE A 143 -11.85 -9.87 16.74
C PHE A 143 -10.94 -10.78 17.58
N GLY A 144 -11.40 -11.30 18.72
CA GLY A 144 -10.61 -12.21 19.55
C GLY A 144 -9.60 -11.53 20.49
N ARG A 145 -9.80 -10.24 20.81
CA ARG A 145 -8.89 -9.43 21.67
C ARG A 145 -7.45 -9.39 21.13
N PRO A 146 -7.25 -8.92 19.88
CA PRO A 146 -5.96 -9.02 19.20
C PRO A 146 -4.81 -8.27 19.89
N PHE A 147 -5.12 -7.30 20.75
CA PHE A 147 -4.12 -6.45 21.41
C PHE A 147 -3.92 -6.76 22.89
N GLY A 148 -4.51 -7.86 23.40
CA GLY A 148 -4.48 -8.18 24.83
C GLY A 148 -5.09 -7.05 25.67
N GLU A 149 -4.29 -6.48 26.58
CA GLU A 149 -4.68 -5.41 27.49
C GLU A 149 -4.46 -3.99 26.93
N VAL A 150 -3.88 -3.85 25.73
CA VAL A 150 -3.59 -2.54 25.14
C VAL A 150 -4.89 -1.85 24.73
N ASP A 151 -5.12 -0.64 25.27
CA ASP A 151 -6.29 0.17 24.97
C ASP A 151 -6.03 1.21 23.85
N PHE A 152 -6.42 0.85 22.63
CA PHE A 152 -6.42 1.76 21.48
C PHE A 152 -7.67 2.66 21.39
N SER A 153 -8.57 2.64 22.39
CA SER A 153 -9.64 3.62 22.49
C SER A 153 -9.14 5.00 22.93
N SER A 154 -7.95 5.05 23.55
CA SER A 154 -7.22 6.25 23.96
C SER A 154 -6.46 6.95 22.82
N THR A 155 -5.72 8.02 23.14
CA THR A 155 -4.85 8.79 22.23
C THR A 155 -3.90 7.91 21.42
N ALA A 156 -3.42 6.80 21.98
CA ALA A 156 -2.52 5.87 21.29
C ALA A 156 -3.14 5.25 20.03
N GLY A 157 -4.47 5.21 19.92
CA GLY A 157 -5.19 4.76 18.74
C GLY A 157 -5.70 5.88 17.84
N GLU A 158 -5.53 7.16 18.21
CA GLU A 158 -6.04 8.28 17.41
C GLU A 158 -5.30 8.42 16.08
N THR A 159 -6.08 8.44 15.00
CA THR A 159 -5.60 8.39 13.63
C THR A 159 -6.08 9.62 12.87
N ILE A 160 -5.20 10.23 12.10
CA ILE A 160 -5.50 11.31 11.18
C ILE A 160 -5.32 10.82 9.75
N TYR A 161 -6.33 11.07 8.92
CA TYR A 161 -6.26 10.86 7.47
C TYR A 161 -6.01 12.21 6.80
N ASP A 162 -4.95 12.30 6.03
CA ASP A 162 -4.61 13.48 5.24
C ASP A 162 -4.89 13.18 3.77
N MET A 163 -5.80 13.91 3.14
CA MET A 163 -6.14 13.69 1.74
C MET A 163 -4.94 14.08 0.88
N SER A 164 -4.63 13.32 -0.17
CA SER A 164 -3.77 13.79 -1.24
C SER A 164 -4.61 14.05 -2.48
N ILE A 165 -4.48 15.25 -3.05
CA ILE A 165 -5.20 15.66 -4.26
C ILE A 165 -4.20 16.27 -5.21
N GLY A 166 -4.34 16.02 -6.50
CA GLY A 166 -3.49 16.62 -7.51
C GLY A 166 -4.20 16.69 -8.84
N TYR A 167 -4.18 17.86 -9.48
CA TYR A 167 -4.43 18.08 -10.91
C TYR A 167 -4.16 19.58 -11.19
N ASP A 168 -4.68 20.12 -12.29
CA ASP A 168 -4.93 21.57 -12.43
C ASP A 168 -6.14 22.03 -11.60
N LEU A 169 -6.30 23.35 -11.45
CA LEU A 169 -7.40 23.98 -10.71
C LEU A 169 -8.77 23.60 -11.28
N ALA A 170 -8.91 23.51 -12.59
CA ALA A 170 -10.18 23.17 -13.23
C ALA A 170 -10.62 21.74 -12.85
N GLY A 171 -9.68 20.79 -12.85
CA GLY A 171 -9.92 19.42 -12.43
C GLY A 171 -10.22 19.31 -10.94
N ILE A 172 -9.50 20.04 -10.10
CA ILE A 172 -9.73 20.05 -8.64
C ILE A 172 -11.08 20.71 -8.31
N ARG A 173 -11.49 21.74 -9.04
CA ARG A 173 -12.81 22.39 -8.89
C ARG A 173 -13.97 21.57 -9.44
N SER A 174 -13.71 20.51 -10.20
CA SER A 174 -14.77 19.69 -10.78
C SER A 174 -15.67 19.07 -9.72
N ASP A 175 -16.94 18.84 -10.07
CA ASP A 175 -17.90 18.17 -9.19
C ASP A 175 -17.38 16.82 -8.68
N LYS A 176 -16.60 16.11 -9.51
CA LYS A 176 -16.04 14.80 -9.18
C LYS A 176 -15.06 14.88 -8.01
N VAL A 177 -14.11 15.81 -8.05
CA VAL A 177 -13.10 15.99 -6.99
C VAL A 177 -13.68 16.72 -5.79
N ARG A 178 -14.56 17.71 -5.99
CA ARG A 178 -15.29 18.37 -4.89
C ARG A 178 -16.09 17.36 -4.07
N ARG A 179 -16.86 16.48 -4.71
CA ARG A 179 -17.61 15.41 -4.00
C ARG A 179 -16.72 14.47 -3.21
N PHE A 180 -15.50 14.22 -3.67
CA PHE A 180 -14.51 13.45 -2.90
C PHE A 180 -14.10 14.20 -1.63
N ILE A 181 -13.72 15.48 -1.75
CA ILE A 181 -13.35 16.32 -0.60
C ILE A 181 -14.51 16.41 0.40
N ASP A 182 -15.71 16.75 -0.08
CA ASP A 182 -16.91 16.85 0.74
C ASP A 182 -17.23 15.53 1.44
N GLY A 183 -17.09 14.41 0.74
CA GLY A 183 -17.29 13.07 1.30
C GLY A 183 -16.24 12.64 2.32
N MET A 184 -15.04 13.22 2.29
CA MET A 184 -14.02 13.02 3.33
C MET A 184 -14.24 13.94 4.54
N ILE A 185 -14.77 15.15 4.31
CA ILE A 185 -15.18 16.08 5.38
C ILE A 185 -16.41 15.53 6.12
N ASP A 186 -17.38 14.98 5.39
CA ASP A 186 -18.57 14.31 5.91
C ASP A 186 -18.85 13.00 5.16
N ALA A 187 -18.36 11.91 5.74
CA ALA A 187 -18.52 10.56 5.24
C ALA A 187 -19.85 9.91 5.63
N THR A 188 -20.80 10.63 6.26
CA THR A 188 -22.09 10.06 6.69
C THR A 188 -22.78 9.22 5.60
N PRO A 189 -22.89 9.70 4.33
CA PRO A 189 -23.53 8.90 3.28
C PRO A 189 -22.82 7.57 2.99
N SER A 190 -21.48 7.56 2.98
CA SER A 190 -20.70 6.34 2.74
C SER A 190 -20.74 5.40 3.94
N VAL A 191 -20.60 5.92 5.16
CA VAL A 191 -20.72 5.14 6.41
C VAL A 191 -22.07 4.44 6.47
N GLU A 192 -23.18 5.16 6.24
CA GLU A 192 -24.52 4.56 6.32
C GLU A 192 -24.80 3.53 5.22
N ARG A 193 -24.21 3.71 4.03
CA ARG A 193 -24.31 2.71 2.95
C ARG A 193 -23.47 1.47 3.26
N LEU A 194 -22.24 1.63 3.73
CA LEU A 194 -21.34 0.52 4.08
C LEU A 194 -21.86 -0.25 5.30
N ARG A 195 -22.39 0.45 6.31
CA ARG A 195 -23.05 -0.13 7.48
C ARG A 195 -24.18 -1.09 7.08
N LYS A 196 -24.98 -0.77 6.07
CA LYS A 196 -26.06 -1.64 5.56
C LYS A 196 -25.55 -2.95 4.93
N GLN A 197 -24.28 -3.03 4.55
CA GLN A 197 -23.66 -4.25 4.02
C GLN A 197 -23.24 -5.22 5.14
N ILE A 198 -23.20 -4.76 6.41
CA ILE A 198 -22.82 -5.60 7.55
C ILE A 198 -24.01 -6.49 7.95
N PRO A 199 -23.88 -7.83 7.89
CA PRO A 199 -24.98 -8.75 8.16
C PRO A 199 -25.38 -8.79 9.64
N ARG A 200 -26.58 -9.31 9.93
CA ARG A 200 -27.12 -9.40 11.31
C ARG A 200 -26.21 -10.13 12.30
N ARG A 201 -25.46 -11.14 11.85
CA ARG A 201 -24.48 -11.85 12.71
C ARG A 201 -23.33 -10.95 13.21
N LEU A 202 -23.10 -9.83 12.54
CA LEU A 202 -22.14 -8.79 12.88
C LEU A 202 -22.83 -7.50 13.36
N ALA A 203 -24.08 -7.57 13.85
CA ALA A 203 -24.85 -6.40 14.28
C ALA A 203 -24.10 -5.53 15.30
N ALA A 204 -23.37 -6.14 16.24
CA ALA A 204 -22.58 -5.38 17.22
C ALA A 204 -21.47 -4.51 16.57
N LEU A 205 -20.93 -4.90 15.41
CA LEU A 205 -20.03 -4.06 14.62
C LEU A 205 -20.82 -3.04 13.81
N ARG A 206 -21.93 -3.45 13.20
CA ARG A 206 -22.81 -2.55 12.43
C ARG A 206 -23.29 -1.35 13.25
N ASP A 207 -23.60 -1.58 14.52
CA ASP A 207 -24.26 -0.62 15.39
C ASP A 207 -23.26 0.28 16.15
N LEU A 208 -21.96 0.22 15.83
CA LEU A 208 -20.95 1.13 16.36
C LEU A 208 -21.19 2.59 15.91
N ASP A 209 -20.73 3.52 16.74
CA ASP A 209 -20.77 4.95 16.46
C ASP A 209 -19.55 5.39 15.63
N TYR A 210 -19.63 5.13 14.32
CA TYR A 210 -18.54 5.40 13.38
C TYR A 210 -18.27 6.90 13.21
N PRO A 211 -16.99 7.31 13.15
CA PRO A 211 -16.65 8.69 12.82
C PRO A 211 -17.04 9.00 11.38
N THR A 212 -17.76 10.11 11.18
CA THR A 212 -18.15 10.59 9.86
C THR A 212 -17.27 11.74 9.38
N ALA A 213 -16.67 12.52 10.29
CA ALA A 213 -15.73 13.57 9.96
C ALA A 213 -14.29 13.04 9.82
N LEU A 214 -13.98 12.43 8.67
CA LEU A 214 -12.72 11.69 8.47
C LEU A 214 -11.51 12.60 8.25
N SER A 215 -11.60 13.60 7.38
CA SER A 215 -10.49 14.49 7.08
C SER A 215 -10.93 15.92 6.77
N ARG A 216 -10.14 16.88 7.25
CA ARG A 216 -10.20 18.31 6.87
C ARG A 216 -8.83 18.83 6.46
N SER A 217 -7.96 17.94 5.98
CA SER A 217 -6.59 18.25 5.61
C SER A 217 -6.29 17.70 4.22
N VAL A 218 -5.65 18.52 3.38
CA VAL A 218 -5.21 18.17 2.04
C VAL A 218 -3.72 18.47 1.89
N THR A 219 -2.93 17.44 1.58
CA THR A 219 -1.63 17.61 0.96
C THR A 219 -1.79 17.67 -0.57
N LEU A 220 -1.60 18.86 -1.15
CA LEU A 220 -1.61 19.10 -2.59
C LEU A 220 -0.38 18.49 -3.26
N SER A 221 -0.62 17.49 -4.10
CA SER A 221 0.37 16.87 -4.97
C SER A 221 0.37 17.58 -6.32
N THR A 222 1.31 18.49 -6.51
CA THR A 222 1.48 19.20 -7.79
C THR A 222 2.13 18.29 -8.82
N PHE A 223 1.69 18.34 -10.08
CA PHE A 223 2.45 17.72 -11.16
C PHE A 223 3.86 18.31 -11.25
N HIS A 224 4.83 17.50 -11.68
CA HIS A 224 6.12 18.04 -12.09
C HIS A 224 5.87 19.05 -13.23
N GLY A 225 6.34 20.28 -13.02
CA GLY A 225 6.13 21.37 -13.97
C GLY A 225 4.88 22.24 -13.75
N CYS A 226 4.17 22.08 -12.62
CA CYS A 226 3.05 22.97 -12.29
C CYS A 226 3.56 24.39 -11.93
N PRO A 227 3.06 25.45 -12.59
CA PRO A 227 3.44 26.84 -12.31
C PRO A 227 3.01 27.32 -10.91
N ALA A 228 3.74 28.29 -10.35
CA ALA A 228 3.49 28.81 -9.00
C ALA A 228 2.11 29.45 -8.83
N ASP A 229 1.63 30.21 -9.83
CA ASP A 229 0.32 30.88 -9.79
C ASP A 229 -0.84 29.88 -9.79
N GLU A 230 -0.70 28.78 -10.53
CA GLU A 230 -1.68 27.70 -10.53
C GLU A 230 -1.73 26.99 -9.16
N ILE A 231 -0.56 26.69 -8.56
CA ILE A 231 -0.45 26.11 -7.21
C ILE A 231 -1.11 27.03 -6.18
N GLU A 232 -0.83 28.33 -6.24
CA GLU A 232 -1.38 29.32 -5.32
C GLU A 232 -2.91 29.36 -5.41
N ARG A 233 -3.47 29.44 -6.62
CA ARG A 233 -4.92 29.47 -6.84
C ARG A 233 -5.63 28.18 -6.41
N ILE A 234 -4.96 27.02 -6.54
CA ILE A 234 -5.47 25.76 -5.98
C ILE A 234 -5.50 25.83 -4.46
N CYS A 235 -4.44 26.34 -3.82
CA CYS A 235 -4.40 26.47 -2.37
C CYS A 235 -5.43 27.47 -1.86
N GLU A 236 -5.62 28.61 -2.54
CA GLU A 236 -6.68 29.57 -2.24
C GLU A 236 -8.06 28.91 -2.30
N PHE A 237 -8.31 28.11 -3.34
CA PHE A 237 -9.54 27.33 -3.47
C PHE A 237 -9.76 26.37 -2.30
N LEU A 238 -8.74 25.58 -1.95
CA LEU A 238 -8.83 24.60 -0.85
C LEU A 238 -9.04 25.28 0.52
N LEU A 239 -8.35 26.38 0.78
CA LEU A 239 -8.44 27.13 2.03
C LEU A 239 -9.75 27.91 2.15
N ALA A 240 -10.07 28.74 1.15
CA ALA A 240 -11.14 29.73 1.24
C ALA A 240 -12.51 29.20 0.79
N GLU A 241 -12.56 28.27 -0.17
CA GLU A 241 -13.83 27.70 -0.65
C GLU A 241 -14.13 26.34 -0.02
N MET A 242 -13.16 25.42 0.06
CA MET A 242 -13.39 24.09 0.64
C MET A 242 -13.20 24.04 2.16
N GLY A 243 -12.51 25.04 2.74
CA GLY A 243 -12.36 25.17 4.19
C GLY A 243 -11.47 24.09 4.83
N VAL A 244 -10.44 23.61 4.12
CA VAL A 244 -9.53 22.54 4.59
C VAL A 244 -8.11 23.05 4.83
N HIS A 245 -7.44 22.50 5.85
CA HIS A 245 -6.01 22.67 6.03
C HIS A 245 -5.28 22.23 4.76
N THR A 246 -4.24 22.96 4.35
CA THR A 246 -3.59 22.73 3.06
C THR A 246 -2.08 22.66 3.22
N ILE A 247 -1.45 21.63 2.66
CA ILE A 247 0.00 21.46 2.60
C ILE A 247 0.42 21.36 1.14
N VAL A 248 1.46 22.07 0.72
CA VAL A 248 1.98 21.97 -0.66
C VAL A 248 3.20 21.06 -0.72
N LYS A 249 3.19 20.06 -1.60
CA LYS A 249 4.38 19.24 -1.87
C LYS A 249 5.40 20.00 -2.70
N MET A 250 6.59 20.19 -2.13
CA MET A 250 7.72 20.80 -2.80
C MET A 250 8.52 19.73 -3.57
N ASN A 251 9.15 20.14 -4.67
CA ASN A 251 9.93 19.25 -5.53
C ASN A 251 11.45 19.43 -5.26
N PRO A 252 12.24 18.34 -5.23
CA PRO A 252 13.69 18.42 -4.95
C PRO A 252 14.50 19.39 -5.83
N PRO A 253 14.21 19.58 -7.14
CA PRO A 253 14.92 20.52 -8.01
C PRO A 253 14.94 21.98 -7.53
N MET A 254 14.03 22.37 -6.64
CA MET A 254 14.02 23.68 -6.00
C MET A 254 15.31 23.98 -5.22
N LEU A 255 16.11 22.97 -4.87
CA LEU A 255 17.43 23.17 -4.26
C LEU A 255 18.42 23.89 -5.19
N GLY A 256 18.12 23.94 -6.49
CA GLY A 256 18.98 24.48 -7.52
C GLY A 256 19.92 23.43 -8.08
N ARG A 257 20.23 23.57 -9.38
CA ARG A 257 21.00 22.58 -10.14
C ARG A 257 22.37 22.29 -9.53
N GLU A 258 23.15 23.34 -9.26
CA GLU A 258 24.52 23.21 -8.76
C GLU A 258 24.58 22.41 -7.45
N ARG A 259 23.77 22.80 -6.45
CA ARG A 259 23.79 22.17 -5.14
C ARG A 259 23.20 20.75 -5.17
N LEU A 260 22.15 20.51 -5.94
CA LEU A 260 21.55 19.18 -6.09
C LEU A 260 22.53 18.22 -6.78
N GLU A 261 23.08 18.60 -7.93
CA GLU A 261 24.01 17.76 -8.69
C GLU A 261 25.31 17.51 -7.90
N HIS A 262 25.82 18.52 -7.18
CA HIS A 262 26.98 18.33 -6.30
C HIS A 262 26.72 17.27 -5.21
N LEU A 263 25.59 17.36 -4.51
CA LEU A 263 25.21 16.35 -3.51
C LEU A 263 25.08 14.96 -4.15
N LEU A 264 24.37 14.87 -5.28
CA LEU A 264 24.07 13.59 -5.92
C LEU A 264 25.34 12.91 -6.47
N TYR A 265 26.22 13.66 -7.13
CA TYR A 265 27.34 13.13 -7.91
C TYR A 265 28.67 13.13 -7.17
N ASP A 266 28.98 14.19 -6.45
CA ASP A 266 30.29 14.37 -5.81
C ASP A 266 30.29 13.88 -4.37
N VAL A 267 29.24 14.19 -3.61
CA VAL A 267 29.11 13.75 -2.20
C VAL A 267 28.63 12.30 -2.11
N LEU A 268 27.52 11.98 -2.76
CA LEU A 268 26.89 10.65 -2.64
C LEU A 268 27.39 9.64 -3.67
N GLY A 269 27.96 10.09 -4.80
CA GLY A 269 28.61 9.22 -5.78
C GLY A 269 27.66 8.54 -6.79
N TYR A 270 26.42 8.99 -6.96
CA TYR A 270 25.44 8.44 -7.91
C TYR A 270 25.66 8.94 -9.36
N ARG A 271 26.86 8.71 -9.89
CA ARG A 271 27.30 9.22 -11.21
C ARG A 271 26.60 8.55 -12.39
N GLU A 272 25.91 7.43 -12.16
CA GLU A 272 25.10 6.75 -13.17
C GLU A 272 23.76 7.44 -13.44
N LEU A 273 23.32 8.35 -12.57
CA LEU A 273 22.03 9.01 -12.67
C LEU A 273 22.14 10.30 -13.48
N VAL A 274 21.12 10.58 -14.29
CA VAL A 274 20.98 11.85 -15.00
C VAL A 274 19.68 12.48 -14.54
N VAL A 275 19.76 13.60 -13.82
CA VAL A 275 18.57 14.39 -13.45
C VAL A 275 17.94 14.93 -14.72
N ASN A 276 16.62 14.85 -14.83
CA ASN A 276 15.90 15.37 -15.99
C ASN A 276 16.10 16.90 -16.10
N PRO A 277 16.82 17.44 -17.11
CA PRO A 277 17.18 18.86 -17.12
C PRO A 277 15.99 19.82 -17.12
N THR A 278 14.84 19.40 -17.67
CA THR A 278 13.64 20.24 -17.75
C THR A 278 13.04 20.53 -16.38
N THR A 279 13.31 19.66 -15.40
CA THR A 279 12.74 19.75 -14.04
C THR A 279 13.25 20.98 -13.28
N TYR A 280 14.40 21.54 -13.67
CA TYR A 280 14.94 22.76 -13.08
C TYR A 280 14.22 24.03 -13.53
N THR A 281 13.51 24.00 -14.66
CA THR A 281 12.90 25.21 -15.25
C THR A 281 11.38 25.13 -15.37
N SER A 282 10.79 23.93 -15.35
CA SER A 282 9.37 23.76 -15.65
C SER A 282 8.44 23.98 -14.45
N GLY A 283 8.92 23.77 -13.22
CA GLY A 283 8.08 23.80 -12.01
C GLY A 283 8.29 25.03 -11.13
N LEU A 284 7.60 25.03 -9.98
CA LEU A 284 7.77 26.00 -8.89
C LEU A 284 9.25 26.23 -8.56
N GLN A 285 9.73 27.46 -8.70
CA GLN A 285 11.09 27.84 -8.33
C GLN A 285 11.17 28.26 -6.85
N PHE A 286 12.37 28.19 -6.28
CA PHE A 286 12.58 28.54 -4.87
C PHE A 286 12.17 29.99 -4.54
N ASP A 287 12.58 30.95 -5.38
CA ASP A 287 12.29 32.37 -5.17
C ASP A 287 10.80 32.72 -5.34
N GLU A 288 10.04 31.90 -6.06
CA GLU A 288 8.59 32.02 -6.19
C GLU A 288 7.86 31.36 -5.01
N ALA A 289 8.40 30.23 -4.52
CA ALA A 289 7.81 29.45 -3.45
C ALA A 289 7.74 30.21 -2.13
N ILE A 290 8.79 30.96 -1.76
CA ILE A 290 8.84 31.66 -0.46
C ILE A 290 7.74 32.74 -0.34
N PRO A 291 7.58 33.69 -1.29
CA PRO A 291 6.49 34.65 -1.25
C PRO A 291 5.10 34.00 -1.31
N MET A 292 4.92 32.97 -2.15
CA MET A 292 3.67 32.22 -2.27
C MET A 292 3.29 31.60 -0.91
N CYS A 293 4.22 30.89 -0.28
CA CYS A 293 3.96 30.25 1.02
C CYS A 293 3.61 31.27 2.12
N ARG A 294 4.23 32.46 2.11
CA ARG A 294 3.90 33.53 3.07
C ARG A 294 2.46 34.03 2.90
N ARG A 295 2.04 34.30 1.66
CA ARG A 295 0.66 34.73 1.35
C ARG A 295 -0.37 33.67 1.72
N LEU A 296 -0.11 32.41 1.36
CA LEU A 296 -1.00 31.30 1.68
C LEU A 296 -1.09 31.02 3.18
N ALA A 297 0.00 31.17 3.93
CA ALA A 297 -0.03 31.09 5.39
C ALA A 297 -0.85 32.21 6.03
N GLU A 298 -0.84 33.42 5.46
CA GLU A 298 -1.70 34.51 5.90
C GLU A 298 -3.17 34.27 5.58
N LEU A 299 -3.46 33.82 4.36
CA LEU A 299 -4.82 33.43 3.97
C LEU A 299 -5.37 32.33 4.88
N ALA A 300 -4.60 31.26 5.11
CA ALA A 300 -5.00 30.17 5.99
C ALA A 300 -5.34 30.67 7.40
N ARG A 301 -4.51 31.54 7.98
CA ARG A 301 -4.79 32.18 9.28
C ARG A 301 -6.10 32.98 9.26
N SER A 302 -6.36 33.74 8.19
CA SER A 302 -7.61 34.50 8.04
C SER A 302 -8.85 33.61 7.94
N CYS A 303 -8.69 32.37 7.45
CA CYS A 303 -9.73 31.35 7.40
C CYS A 303 -9.83 30.48 8.67
N GLY A 304 -8.98 30.70 9.68
CA GLY A 304 -8.90 29.83 10.86
C GLY A 304 -8.32 28.44 10.57
N LEU A 305 -7.56 28.32 9.48
CA LEU A 305 -6.94 27.09 8.99
C LEU A 305 -5.41 27.17 9.12
N ALA A 306 -4.75 26.09 8.72
CA ALA A 306 -3.29 25.97 8.73
C ALA A 306 -2.81 25.68 7.31
N PHE A 307 -1.67 26.28 6.98
CA PHE A 307 -0.94 26.03 5.75
C PHE A 307 0.42 25.44 6.09
N GLY A 308 0.95 24.56 5.26
CA GLY A 308 2.27 23.96 5.45
C GLY A 308 2.97 23.60 4.14
N ALA A 309 4.19 23.09 4.26
CA ALA A 309 4.96 22.59 3.13
C ALA A 309 5.43 21.15 3.39
N LYS A 310 5.41 20.31 2.35
CA LYS A 310 5.91 18.94 2.41
C LYS A 310 7.20 18.79 1.61
N PHE A 311 8.21 18.20 2.24
CA PHE A 311 9.51 17.92 1.62
C PHE A 311 9.73 16.40 1.58
N SER A 312 9.52 15.73 0.44
CA SER A 312 9.23 16.26 -0.89
C SER A 312 8.44 15.27 -1.74
N ASN A 313 8.18 15.63 -3.00
CA ASN A 313 7.94 14.65 -4.05
C ASN A 313 9.25 13.91 -4.45
N THR A 314 9.15 12.96 -5.36
CA THR A 314 10.28 12.25 -5.97
C THR A 314 11.16 13.15 -6.86
N LEU A 315 12.38 12.70 -7.20
CA LEU A 315 13.27 13.39 -8.14
C LEU A 315 13.19 12.75 -9.54
N GLU A 316 12.88 13.54 -10.57
CA GLU A 316 12.88 13.05 -11.95
C GLU A 316 14.29 12.77 -12.47
N VAL A 317 14.51 11.55 -12.95
CA VAL A 317 15.76 11.13 -13.59
C VAL A 317 15.45 10.42 -14.91
N VAL A 318 16.42 10.43 -15.82
CA VAL A 318 16.35 9.66 -17.06
C VAL A 318 16.34 8.17 -16.72
N ASN A 319 15.38 7.44 -17.31
CA ASN A 319 15.29 6.00 -17.15
C ASN A 319 16.47 5.31 -17.84
N HIS A 320 17.27 4.60 -17.03
CA HIS A 320 18.43 3.83 -17.47
C HIS A 320 18.28 2.33 -17.17
N ARG A 321 17.09 1.89 -16.73
CA ARG A 321 16.81 0.51 -16.30
C ARG A 321 16.11 -0.28 -17.40
N ASP A 322 16.42 -1.56 -17.48
CA ASP A 322 15.72 -2.54 -18.34
C ASP A 322 14.45 -3.14 -17.69
N PHE A 323 14.07 -2.66 -16.51
CA PHE A 323 12.94 -3.17 -15.74
C PHE A 323 11.59 -2.58 -16.20
N PHE A 324 11.55 -1.27 -16.46
CA PHE A 324 10.33 -0.58 -16.90
C PHE A 324 10.09 -0.76 -18.41
N PRO A 325 8.84 -0.57 -18.89
CA PRO A 325 8.57 -0.57 -20.33
C PRO A 325 9.48 0.39 -21.10
N LYS A 326 9.98 -0.04 -22.26
CA LYS A 326 10.93 0.75 -23.08
C LYS A 326 10.39 2.11 -23.55
N SER A 327 9.07 2.31 -23.49
CA SER A 327 8.41 3.59 -23.75
C SER A 327 8.75 4.65 -22.70
N GLU A 328 9.01 4.24 -21.46
CA GLU A 328 9.24 5.15 -20.35
C GLU A 328 10.66 5.72 -20.38
N LYS A 329 10.77 7.03 -20.60
CA LYS A 329 12.05 7.74 -20.69
C LYS A 329 12.47 8.42 -19.39
N ILE A 330 11.52 8.69 -18.51
CA ILE A 330 11.71 9.31 -17.22
C ILE A 330 11.23 8.33 -16.14
N MET A 331 11.89 8.35 -15.00
CA MET A 331 11.45 7.65 -13.80
C MET A 331 11.71 8.53 -12.58
N TYR A 332 11.05 8.17 -11.47
CA TYR A 332 10.99 8.96 -10.26
C TYR A 332 11.87 8.33 -9.17
N LEU A 333 13.00 8.95 -8.86
CA LEU A 333 13.93 8.51 -7.82
C LEU A 333 13.37 8.80 -6.42
N SER A 334 13.46 7.80 -5.55
CA SER A 334 13.16 7.85 -4.12
C SER A 334 14.20 7.08 -3.31
N GLY A 335 14.05 7.06 -1.99
CA GLY A 335 14.95 6.33 -1.09
C GLY A 335 16.16 7.15 -0.62
N PRO A 336 17.29 6.49 -0.29
CA PRO A 336 18.43 7.08 0.41
C PRO A 336 19.00 8.39 -0.18
N PRO A 337 19.30 8.53 -1.49
CA PRO A 337 19.86 9.78 -2.02
C PRO A 337 18.89 10.95 -1.90
N LEU A 338 17.59 10.67 -2.08
CA LEU A 338 16.55 11.68 -1.96
C LEU A 338 16.48 12.24 -0.53
N HIS A 339 16.73 11.42 0.50
CA HIS A 339 16.73 11.87 1.89
C HIS A 339 17.69 13.05 2.12
N VAL A 340 18.93 12.93 1.64
CA VAL A 340 19.98 13.94 1.80
C VAL A 340 19.63 15.22 1.05
N ILE A 341 19.21 15.09 -0.22
CA ILE A 341 18.83 16.23 -1.07
C ILE A 341 17.64 16.98 -0.46
N THR A 342 16.60 16.23 -0.06
CA THR A 342 15.37 16.81 0.47
C THR A 342 15.58 17.44 1.84
N LEU A 343 16.43 16.87 2.70
CA LEU A 343 16.76 17.49 3.98
C LEU A 343 17.60 18.76 3.80
N ALA A 344 18.53 18.80 2.83
CA ALA A 344 19.26 20.01 2.46
C ALA A 344 18.31 21.11 1.92
N LEU A 345 17.33 20.74 1.10
CA LEU A 345 16.28 21.66 0.66
C LEU A 345 15.42 22.15 1.83
N THR A 346 15.06 21.26 2.75
CA THR A 346 14.27 21.61 3.95
C THR A 346 15.00 22.65 4.80
N ASP A 347 16.32 22.50 5.00
CA ASP A 347 17.15 23.47 5.70
C ASP A 347 17.12 24.85 5.01
N VAL A 348 17.45 24.91 3.72
CA VAL A 348 17.47 26.18 2.96
C VAL A 348 16.10 26.86 2.98
N PHE A 349 15.03 26.09 2.82
CA PHE A 349 13.67 26.62 2.89
C PHE A 349 13.36 27.19 4.27
N ARG A 350 13.73 26.49 5.35
CA ARG A 350 13.56 26.95 6.73
C ARG A 350 14.36 28.21 7.06
N GLN A 351 15.57 28.34 6.53
CA GLN A 351 16.36 29.57 6.67
C GLN A 351 15.67 30.77 5.98
N ALA A 352 14.99 30.54 4.86
CA ALA A 352 14.32 31.59 4.11
C ALA A 352 12.92 31.95 4.66
N ILE A 353 12.14 30.95 5.09
CA ILE A 353 10.74 31.17 5.50
C ILE A 353 10.58 31.48 6.98
N GLY A 354 11.47 30.97 7.84
CA GLY A 354 11.37 31.06 9.29
C GLY A 354 10.86 29.77 9.96
N PRO A 355 10.83 29.74 11.31
CA PRO A 355 10.48 28.57 12.09
C PRO A 355 8.97 28.28 12.17
N GLU A 356 8.09 29.24 11.86
CA GLU A 356 6.65 29.09 12.12
C GLU A 356 5.95 28.08 11.20
N MET A 357 6.43 27.93 9.95
CA MET A 357 5.75 27.15 8.92
C MET A 357 5.79 25.65 9.27
N PRO A 358 4.63 24.99 9.43
CA PRO A 358 4.58 23.54 9.57
C PRO A 358 5.21 22.83 8.39
N ILE A 359 6.05 21.83 8.67
CA ILE A 359 6.69 20.99 7.66
C ILE A 359 6.34 19.53 7.91
N SER A 360 5.90 18.85 6.85
CA SER A 360 5.86 17.39 6.78
C SER A 360 6.96 16.86 5.86
N PHE A 361 7.37 15.60 6.03
CA PHE A 361 8.53 15.06 5.31
C PHE A 361 8.30 13.65 4.74
N SER A 362 8.79 13.44 3.52
CA SER A 362 8.79 12.16 2.81
C SER A 362 9.97 12.09 1.85
N ALA A 363 11.07 11.48 2.27
CA ALA A 363 12.20 11.18 1.40
C ALA A 363 13.14 10.19 2.08
N GLY A 364 13.16 8.93 1.63
CA GLY A 364 14.12 7.93 2.13
C GLY A 364 14.12 7.72 3.64
N VAL A 365 12.97 7.90 4.30
CA VAL A 365 12.85 7.73 5.75
C VAL A 365 12.85 6.24 6.10
N ASP A 366 13.82 5.83 6.91
CA ASP A 366 13.94 4.52 7.52
C ASP A 366 13.97 4.63 9.06
N ARG A 367 13.96 3.49 9.76
CA ARG A 367 14.05 3.47 11.23
C ARG A 367 15.28 4.21 11.80
N LYS A 368 16.35 4.38 11.02
CA LYS A 368 17.62 4.94 11.49
C LYS A 368 17.66 6.45 11.41
N ASN A 369 17.03 7.06 10.40
CA ASN A 369 16.93 8.51 10.29
C ASN A 369 15.62 9.09 10.84
N PHE A 370 14.59 8.26 11.07
CA PHE A 370 13.31 8.73 11.59
C PHE A 370 13.42 9.58 12.87
N PRO A 371 14.18 9.19 13.92
CA PRO A 371 14.33 10.03 15.12
C PRO A 371 14.97 11.39 14.85
N ASN A 372 15.87 11.48 13.85
CA ASN A 372 16.48 12.74 13.46
C ASN A 372 15.47 13.68 12.79
N ILE A 373 14.59 13.15 11.94
CA ILE A 373 13.54 13.97 11.31
C ILE A 373 12.52 14.45 12.35
N VAL A 374 12.16 13.61 13.32
CA VAL A 374 11.31 14.03 14.45
C VAL A 374 11.99 15.13 15.27
N ALA A 375 13.31 15.04 15.53
CA ALA A 375 14.07 16.07 16.23
C ALA A 375 14.07 17.42 15.49
N CYS A 376 13.90 17.44 14.16
CA CYS A 376 13.69 18.67 13.41
C CYS A 376 12.31 19.31 13.66
N GLY A 377 11.45 18.74 14.52
CA GLY A 377 10.09 19.25 14.73
C GLY A 377 9.21 19.13 13.48
N ILE A 378 9.43 18.10 12.67
CA ILE A 378 8.69 17.82 11.44
C ILE A 378 7.56 16.83 11.76
N VAL A 379 6.34 17.16 11.36
CA VAL A 379 5.14 16.33 11.57
C VAL A 379 4.16 16.51 10.40
N PRO A 380 3.64 15.42 9.81
CA PRO A 380 4.07 14.03 9.98
C PRO A 380 5.43 13.74 9.31
N VAL A 381 6.03 12.63 9.74
CA VAL A 381 7.14 11.98 9.04
C VAL A 381 6.60 10.73 8.35
N THR A 382 6.56 10.78 7.02
CA THR A 382 5.95 9.73 6.19
C THR A 382 7.00 8.92 5.42
N THR A 383 6.67 7.66 5.08
CA THR A 383 7.56 6.75 4.34
C THR A 383 6.83 5.94 3.27
N CYS A 384 7.54 5.53 2.21
CA CYS A 384 7.01 4.68 1.13
C CYS A 384 8.03 3.61 0.73
N THR A 385 9.20 4.00 0.21
CA THR A 385 10.21 3.07 -0.32
C THR A 385 10.67 2.02 0.68
N ASP A 386 10.80 2.37 1.98
CA ASP A 386 11.20 1.39 2.99
C ASP A 386 10.12 0.29 3.16
N LEU A 387 8.85 0.67 3.15
CA LEU A 387 7.72 -0.26 3.27
C LEU A 387 7.52 -1.15 2.03
N LEU A 388 8.17 -0.84 0.90
CA LEU A 388 8.20 -1.72 -0.28
C LEU A 388 9.28 -2.81 -0.18
N LYS A 389 10.20 -2.72 0.78
CA LYS A 389 11.29 -3.69 0.97
C LYS A 389 10.84 -4.88 1.81
N THR A 390 11.68 -5.93 1.83
CA THR A 390 11.43 -7.14 2.63
C THR A 390 11.04 -6.79 4.08
N GLY A 391 9.90 -7.32 4.51
CA GLY A 391 9.26 -7.03 5.80
C GLY A 391 8.01 -6.15 5.68
N GLY A 392 7.86 -5.39 4.59
CA GLY A 392 6.64 -4.64 4.29
C GLY A 392 6.29 -3.62 5.37
N TYR A 393 4.99 -3.57 5.70
CA TYR A 393 4.45 -2.84 6.84
C TYR A 393 5.14 -3.18 8.17
N GLY A 394 5.58 -4.43 8.37
CA GLY A 394 6.29 -4.87 9.57
C GLY A 394 7.67 -4.25 9.78
N ARG A 395 8.09 -3.33 8.89
CA ARG A 395 9.29 -2.50 9.05
C ARG A 395 9.04 -1.21 9.84
N LEU A 396 7.77 -0.82 10.04
CA LEU A 396 7.40 0.41 10.71
C LEU A 396 7.56 0.39 12.25
N PRO A 397 7.23 -0.70 13.00
CA PRO A 397 7.39 -0.70 14.46
C PRO A 397 8.82 -0.36 14.93
N PRO A 398 9.89 -0.86 14.29
CA PRO A 398 11.26 -0.44 14.60
C PRO A 398 11.53 1.08 14.51
N TYR A 399 10.73 1.87 13.80
CA TYR A 399 10.88 3.33 13.78
C TYR A 399 10.56 3.92 15.15
N LEU A 400 9.47 3.44 15.75
CA LEU A 400 9.02 3.88 17.08
C LEU A 400 9.93 3.33 18.17
N ASP A 401 10.50 2.13 18.00
CA ASP A 401 11.52 1.59 18.91
C ASP A 401 12.80 2.45 18.92
N GLU A 402 13.29 2.87 17.75
CA GLU A 402 14.49 3.72 17.66
C GLU A 402 14.20 5.15 18.15
N LEU A 403 12.98 5.66 17.95
CA LEU A 403 12.56 6.93 18.54
C LEU A 403 12.51 6.84 20.07
N ALA A 404 11.94 5.77 20.63
CA ALA A 404 11.92 5.54 22.09
C ALA A 404 13.34 5.57 22.68
N LYS A 405 14.29 4.89 22.03
CA LYS A 405 15.70 4.88 22.46
C LYS A 405 16.33 6.26 22.39
N ALA A 406 16.04 7.03 21.33
CA ALA A 406 16.56 8.38 21.19
C ALA A 406 15.97 9.33 22.25
N MET A 407 14.70 9.18 22.59
CA MET A 407 14.04 9.92 23.67
C MET A 407 14.64 9.58 25.04
N ASP A 408 14.80 8.29 25.35
CA ASP A 408 15.39 7.83 26.61
C ASP A 408 16.85 8.34 26.77
N ALA A 409 17.62 8.43 25.68
CA ALA A 409 19.01 8.90 25.71
C ALA A 409 19.15 10.35 26.17
N VAL A 410 18.11 11.18 26.00
CA VAL A 410 18.07 12.58 26.46
C VAL A 410 17.08 12.78 27.62
N GLY A 411 16.49 11.71 28.15
CA GLY A 411 15.51 11.77 29.24
C GLY A 411 14.15 12.36 28.85
N ALA A 412 13.85 12.47 27.55
CA ALA A 412 12.59 13.01 27.07
C ALA A 412 11.43 12.04 27.25
N ARG A 413 10.28 12.54 27.70
CA ARG A 413 9.03 11.76 27.85
C ARG A 413 7.96 12.13 26.83
N THR A 414 8.10 13.27 26.18
CA THR A 414 7.21 13.74 25.11
C THR A 414 8.02 14.04 23.85
N ILE A 415 7.37 14.07 22.69
CA ILE A 415 8.02 14.49 21.43
C ILE A 415 8.55 15.93 21.54
N ASP A 416 7.82 16.82 22.22
CA ASP A 416 8.22 18.21 22.42
C ASP A 416 9.53 18.31 23.24
N ASP A 417 9.65 17.55 24.33
CA ASP A 417 10.89 17.47 25.10
C ASP A 417 12.04 16.91 24.25
N TYR A 418 11.76 15.90 23.45
CA TYR A 418 12.75 15.31 22.57
C TYR A 418 13.26 16.31 21.53
N ILE A 419 12.38 17.12 20.92
CA ILE A 419 12.79 18.17 19.98
C ILE A 419 13.71 19.19 20.66
N LEU A 420 13.40 19.59 21.90
CA LEU A 420 14.23 20.53 22.66
C LEU A 420 15.62 19.96 23.00
N ASP A 421 15.68 18.68 23.36
CA ASP A 421 16.89 18.08 23.96
C ASP A 421 17.74 17.26 22.97
N ALA A 422 17.20 16.82 21.84
CA ALA A 422 17.87 15.93 20.88
C ALA A 422 19.22 16.47 20.36
N ARG A 423 19.40 17.80 20.30
CA ARG A 423 20.69 18.46 20.04
C ARG A 423 20.99 19.56 21.05
N GLY A 424 20.46 19.45 22.27
CA GLY A 424 20.76 20.36 23.39
C GLY A 424 20.28 21.79 23.20
N GLN A 425 19.16 22.02 22.51
CA GLN A 425 18.67 23.37 22.19
C GLN A 425 17.80 23.99 23.29
N ARG A 426 17.43 23.23 24.33
CA ARG A 426 16.54 23.72 25.41
C ARG A 426 17.01 25.03 26.02
N GLU A 427 18.28 25.16 26.39
CA GLU A 427 18.80 26.39 26.98
C GLU A 427 18.78 27.57 25.99
N ALA A 428 19.20 27.34 24.74
CA ALA A 428 19.20 28.36 23.69
C ALA A 428 17.79 28.91 23.42
N VAL A 429 16.79 28.02 23.45
CA VAL A 429 15.37 28.39 23.26
C VAL A 429 14.82 29.13 24.49
N CYS A 430 15.11 28.67 25.70
CA CYS A 430 14.64 29.29 26.94
C CYS A 430 15.30 30.65 27.25
N SER A 431 16.55 30.85 26.82
CA SER A 431 17.32 32.08 27.07
C SER A 431 17.15 33.14 25.97
N SER A 432 16.49 32.80 24.85
CA SER A 432 16.24 33.74 23.77
C SER A 432 15.34 34.89 24.25
N SER A 433 15.89 36.10 24.31
CA SER A 433 15.14 37.33 24.58
C SER A 433 14.29 37.79 23.39
N ILE A 434 14.37 37.08 22.26
CA ILE A 434 13.62 37.37 21.04
C ILE A 434 12.25 36.69 21.18
N GLN A 435 11.19 37.49 21.25
CA GLN A 435 9.82 37.00 21.05
C GLN A 435 9.69 36.53 19.60
N HIS A 436 9.98 35.26 19.34
CA HIS A 436 9.67 34.65 18.06
C HIS A 436 8.15 34.42 17.96
N PRO A 437 7.54 34.63 16.79
CA PRO A 437 6.14 34.26 16.56
C PRO A 437 5.90 32.74 16.65
N ALA A 438 6.96 31.95 16.41
CA ALA A 438 6.97 30.49 16.51
C ALA A 438 6.94 30.00 17.97
N SER A 439 6.41 28.80 18.19
CA SER A 439 6.53 28.14 19.48
C SER A 439 7.99 27.76 19.78
N ASN A 440 8.33 27.62 21.06
CA ASN A 440 9.66 27.15 21.49
C ASN A 440 10.06 25.84 20.79
N ILE A 441 9.10 24.95 20.54
CA ILE A 441 9.31 23.67 19.88
C ILE A 441 9.66 23.86 18.39
N GLN A 442 8.93 24.74 17.70
CA GLN A 442 9.21 25.09 16.30
C GLN A 442 10.61 25.70 16.15
N TYR A 443 10.99 26.59 17.07
CA TYR A 443 12.32 27.21 17.07
C TYR A 443 13.43 26.18 17.33
N ALA A 444 13.25 25.26 18.29
CA ALA A 444 14.18 24.17 18.53
C ALA A 444 14.35 23.25 17.31
N GLY A 445 13.24 22.86 16.67
CA GLY A 445 13.27 22.07 15.44
C GLY A 445 14.00 22.76 14.30
N TRP A 446 13.84 24.08 14.18
CA TRP A 446 14.58 24.92 13.23
C TRP A 446 16.09 24.91 13.51
N LEU A 447 16.52 25.06 14.77
CA LEU A 447 17.94 24.98 15.18
C LEU A 447 18.55 23.59 14.96
N ASN A 448 17.77 22.52 15.15
CA ASN A 448 18.23 21.15 14.93
C ASN A 448 18.46 20.83 13.46
N THR A 449 17.73 21.48 12.55
CA THR A 449 17.72 21.15 11.12
C THR A 449 19.09 21.28 10.44
N PRO A 450 19.83 22.40 10.53
CA PRO A 450 21.13 22.53 9.88
C PRO A 450 22.16 21.52 10.42
N ILE A 451 22.10 21.20 11.73
CA ILE A 451 22.97 20.19 12.35
C ILE A 451 22.71 18.82 11.73
N ILE A 452 21.44 18.41 11.71
CA ILE A 452 21.02 17.09 11.23
C ILE A 452 21.22 16.98 9.71
N ALA A 453 21.03 18.06 8.96
CA ALA A 453 21.30 18.11 7.52
C ALA A 453 22.79 17.89 7.22
N ALA A 454 23.69 18.53 7.98
CA ALA A 454 25.13 18.35 7.84
C ALA A 454 25.58 16.93 8.22
N GLU A 455 25.09 16.40 9.35
CA GLU A 455 25.33 15.00 9.77
C GLU A 455 24.88 14.01 8.69
N THR A 456 23.70 14.24 8.12
CA THR A 456 23.09 13.39 7.09
C THR A 456 23.89 13.42 5.78
N ALA A 457 24.39 14.58 5.36
CA ALA A 457 25.22 14.70 4.16
C ALA A 457 26.59 13.99 4.31
N ALA A 458 27.08 13.85 5.55
CA ALA A 458 28.33 13.16 5.87
C ALA A 458 28.16 11.65 6.18
N ASP A 459 26.93 11.14 6.27
CA ASP A 459 26.66 9.73 6.60
C ASP A 459 26.86 8.84 5.36
N ASP A 460 27.91 8.01 5.39
CA ASP A 460 28.26 7.03 4.37
C ASP A 460 27.10 6.11 3.97
N ARG A 461 26.11 5.88 4.85
CA ARG A 461 24.92 5.05 4.56
C ARG A 461 24.17 5.52 3.33
N TYR A 462 24.21 6.81 3.00
CA TYR A 462 23.49 7.36 1.85
C TYR A 462 24.27 7.31 0.54
N THR A 463 25.54 6.90 0.57
CA THR A 463 26.38 6.85 -0.65
C THR A 463 25.93 5.74 -1.61
N ALA A 464 26.20 5.93 -2.90
CA ALA A 464 25.97 4.92 -3.93
C ALA A 464 26.67 3.60 -3.61
N ALA A 465 27.88 3.65 -3.03
CA ALA A 465 28.63 2.46 -2.64
C ALA A 465 27.87 1.56 -1.64
N ARG A 466 27.09 2.15 -0.72
CA ARG A 466 26.28 1.42 0.26
C ARG A 466 24.92 0.95 -0.27
N ASN A 467 24.47 1.49 -1.41
CA ASN A 467 23.13 1.28 -1.94
C ASN A 467 23.12 0.63 -3.34
N ARG A 468 24.10 -0.22 -3.65
CA ARG A 468 24.19 -0.95 -4.94
C ARG A 468 23.76 -2.41 -4.87
N VAL A 469 23.70 -3.01 -3.67
CA VAL A 469 23.40 -4.43 -3.51
C VAL A 469 21.95 -4.71 -3.92
N VAL A 470 21.76 -5.73 -4.75
CA VAL A 470 20.45 -6.25 -5.15
C VAL A 470 20.27 -7.68 -4.67
N SER A 471 19.03 -8.13 -4.56
CA SER A 471 18.70 -9.51 -4.23
C SER A 471 19.33 -10.48 -5.23
N ARG A 472 19.99 -11.52 -4.74
CA ARG A 472 20.50 -12.60 -5.60
C ARG A 472 19.34 -13.42 -6.12
N ARG A 473 19.30 -13.63 -7.44
CA ARG A 473 18.40 -14.60 -8.08
C ARG A 473 19.12 -15.94 -8.26
N ILE A 474 18.35 -17.01 -8.22
CA ILE A 474 18.78 -18.37 -8.54
C ILE A 474 18.36 -18.72 -9.97
N ASP A 475 19.00 -19.71 -10.56
CA ASP A 475 18.68 -20.21 -11.91
C ASP A 475 17.42 -21.10 -11.86
N SER A 476 16.28 -20.49 -11.55
CA SER A 476 14.96 -21.13 -11.47
C SER A 476 13.88 -20.14 -11.93
N HIS A 477 12.90 -20.64 -12.67
CA HIS A 477 11.77 -19.87 -13.18
C HIS A 477 10.49 -20.26 -12.46
N LEU A 478 9.70 -19.25 -12.08
CA LEU A 478 8.43 -19.50 -11.43
C LEU A 478 7.45 -20.20 -12.38
N VAL A 479 6.80 -21.22 -11.84
CA VAL A 479 5.70 -21.96 -12.46
C VAL A 479 4.43 -21.83 -11.60
N LEU A 480 3.30 -22.31 -12.15
CA LEU A 480 1.98 -22.19 -11.51
C LEU A 480 1.97 -22.77 -10.09
N PHE A 481 2.43 -24.01 -9.95
CA PHE A 481 2.64 -24.69 -8.67
C PHE A 481 4.13 -24.80 -8.37
N ASP A 482 4.47 -24.75 -7.08
CA ASP A 482 5.80 -24.81 -6.52
C ASP A 482 6.67 -23.57 -6.79
N CYS A 483 7.40 -23.21 -5.76
CA CYS A 483 8.53 -22.28 -5.78
C CYS A 483 9.43 -22.70 -4.62
N ILE A 484 10.51 -21.97 -4.37
CA ILE A 484 11.30 -22.24 -3.15
C ILE A 484 10.57 -21.82 -1.86
N THR A 485 9.34 -21.32 -1.97
CA THR A 485 8.44 -20.91 -0.88
C THR A 485 9.12 -20.01 0.14
N CYS A 486 9.90 -19.04 -0.33
CA CYS A 486 10.59 -18.09 0.53
C CYS A 486 9.67 -17.01 1.14
N ASP A 487 8.37 -17.03 0.82
CA ASP A 487 7.28 -16.12 1.24
C ASP A 487 7.43 -14.61 1.03
N LYS A 488 8.61 -14.12 0.62
CA LYS A 488 8.94 -12.68 0.51
C LYS A 488 7.94 -11.85 -0.29
N CYS A 489 7.28 -12.45 -1.28
CA CYS A 489 6.32 -11.77 -2.14
C CYS A 489 5.04 -11.32 -1.42
N VAL A 490 4.70 -11.96 -0.30
CA VAL A 490 3.53 -11.61 0.54
C VAL A 490 3.76 -10.26 1.23
N PRO A 491 4.74 -10.10 2.15
CA PRO A 491 4.91 -8.85 2.88
C PRO A 491 5.39 -7.68 2.00
N VAL A 492 6.06 -7.91 0.87
CA VAL A 492 6.47 -6.80 -0.03
C VAL A 492 5.34 -6.33 -0.95
N CYS A 493 4.20 -7.03 -0.98
CA CYS A 493 3.04 -6.57 -1.73
C CYS A 493 2.36 -5.44 -0.94
N PRO A 494 2.38 -4.18 -1.42
CA PRO A 494 1.76 -3.08 -0.68
C PRO A 494 0.24 -3.27 -0.56
N ASN A 495 -0.36 -3.98 -1.52
CA ASN A 495 -1.80 -4.16 -1.63
C ASN A 495 -2.36 -5.41 -0.92
N ASP A 496 -1.51 -6.22 -0.29
CA ASP A 496 -1.88 -7.53 0.25
C ASP A 496 -2.53 -8.46 -0.82
N ALA A 497 -2.05 -8.37 -2.06
CA ALA A 497 -2.57 -9.18 -3.16
C ALA A 497 -1.97 -10.59 -3.17
N ASN A 498 -0.71 -10.75 -2.79
CA ASN A 498 -0.08 -12.08 -2.75
C ASN A 498 -0.40 -12.75 -1.42
N PHE A 499 -0.90 -13.97 -1.46
CA PHE A 499 -1.23 -14.74 -0.26
C PHE A 499 -0.73 -16.18 -0.36
N LEU A 500 -0.61 -16.83 0.79
CA LEU A 500 -0.27 -18.24 0.90
C LEU A 500 -1.53 -19.10 1.03
N TYR A 501 -1.52 -20.27 0.40
CA TYR A 501 -2.54 -21.32 0.57
C TYR A 501 -1.86 -22.69 0.64
N GLU A 502 -2.56 -23.68 1.17
CA GLU A 502 -2.01 -25.03 1.35
C GLU A 502 -2.76 -26.05 0.50
N THR A 503 -2.05 -26.69 -0.44
CA THR A 503 -2.58 -27.79 -1.24
C THR A 503 -1.79 -29.07 -0.95
N PRO A 504 -2.41 -30.26 -0.89
CA PRO A 504 -1.67 -31.50 -0.70
C PRO A 504 -0.66 -31.74 -1.83
N PRO A 505 0.54 -32.28 -1.54
CA PRO A 505 1.44 -32.75 -2.59
C PRO A 505 0.74 -33.75 -3.52
N VAL A 506 1.05 -33.65 -4.80
CA VAL A 506 0.49 -34.52 -5.84
C VAL A 506 1.63 -35.16 -6.60
N ASP A 507 1.58 -36.47 -6.79
CA ASP A 507 2.39 -37.19 -7.77
C ASP A 507 1.48 -38.20 -8.46
N LEU A 508 1.02 -37.84 -9.66
CA LEU A 508 0.17 -38.72 -10.46
C LEU A 508 0.60 -38.74 -11.91
N ARG A 509 0.26 -39.85 -12.56
CA ARG A 509 0.37 -40.02 -14.00
C ARG A 509 -1.02 -40.03 -14.61
N TYR A 510 -1.15 -39.41 -15.77
CA TYR A 510 -2.44 -39.27 -16.45
C TYR A 510 -2.26 -39.25 -17.96
N ARG A 511 -3.33 -39.59 -18.69
CA ARG A 511 -3.44 -39.40 -20.14
C ARG A 511 -4.56 -38.41 -20.42
N ASP A 512 -4.54 -37.83 -21.61
CA ASP A 512 -5.71 -37.12 -22.09
C ASP A 512 -6.82 -38.10 -22.41
N VAL A 513 -8.03 -37.57 -22.53
CA VAL A 513 -9.17 -38.39 -22.95
C VAL A 513 -9.80 -37.82 -24.20
N GLU A 514 -10.32 -38.70 -25.03
CA GLU A 514 -11.16 -38.34 -26.16
C GLU A 514 -12.59 -38.74 -25.85
N VAL A 515 -13.51 -37.81 -26.08
CA VAL A 515 -14.95 -38.03 -25.97
C VAL A 515 -15.53 -38.13 -27.37
N ALA A 516 -16.12 -39.28 -27.68
CA ALA A 516 -16.80 -39.52 -28.95
C ALA A 516 -18.23 -38.93 -28.94
N PRO A 517 -18.86 -38.71 -30.12
CA PRO A 517 -20.21 -38.16 -30.20
C PRO A 517 -21.29 -39.01 -29.49
N ASP A 518 -21.07 -40.31 -29.34
CA ASP A 518 -21.96 -41.22 -28.60
C ASP A 518 -21.80 -41.13 -27.07
N GLY A 519 -20.82 -40.36 -26.59
CA GLY A 519 -20.48 -40.19 -25.18
C GLY A 519 -19.43 -41.17 -24.66
N THR A 520 -18.88 -42.03 -25.51
CA THR A 520 -17.78 -42.94 -25.14
C THR A 520 -16.52 -42.13 -24.81
N VAL A 521 -15.92 -42.39 -23.66
CA VAL A 521 -14.67 -41.77 -23.20
C VAL A 521 -13.55 -42.78 -23.30
N ARG A 522 -12.43 -42.41 -23.94
CA ARG A 522 -11.24 -43.26 -24.06
C ARG A 522 -9.97 -42.47 -23.78
N GLU A 523 -9.00 -43.09 -23.10
CA GLU A 523 -7.67 -42.49 -22.93
C GLU A 523 -6.94 -42.40 -24.27
N VAL A 524 -6.25 -41.29 -24.50
CA VAL A 524 -5.50 -41.01 -25.73
C VAL A 524 -4.18 -40.29 -25.43
N GLY A 525 -3.22 -40.44 -26.34
CA GLY A 525 -1.92 -39.79 -26.26
C GLY A 525 -0.98 -40.43 -25.24
N ASP A 526 0.17 -39.79 -25.04
CA ASP A 526 1.22 -40.25 -24.14
C ASP A 526 0.87 -40.00 -22.66
N GLU A 527 1.42 -40.84 -21.79
CA GLU A 527 1.33 -40.66 -20.34
C GLU A 527 2.13 -39.43 -19.92
N ARG A 528 1.49 -38.54 -19.15
CA ARG A 528 2.07 -37.30 -18.62
C ARG A 528 2.12 -37.35 -17.09
N LYS A 529 3.02 -36.57 -16.50
CA LYS A 529 3.16 -36.43 -15.05
C LYS A 529 2.56 -35.10 -14.58
N PHE A 530 1.79 -35.12 -13.50
CA PHE A 530 1.35 -33.92 -12.79
C PHE A 530 1.90 -33.98 -11.37
N THR A 531 2.74 -33.01 -11.02
CA THR A 531 3.41 -32.95 -9.72
C THR A 531 3.18 -31.63 -9.01
N ILE A 532 2.95 -31.72 -7.71
CA ILE A 532 3.06 -30.61 -6.76
C ILE A 532 3.90 -31.13 -5.60
N GLU A 533 5.09 -30.56 -5.41
CA GLU A 533 6.04 -31.04 -4.42
C GLU A 533 5.86 -30.36 -3.07
N ARG A 534 5.51 -29.07 -3.07
CA ARG A 534 5.37 -28.26 -1.85
C ARG A 534 3.92 -28.19 -1.41
N GLN A 535 3.69 -28.35 -0.12
CA GLN A 535 2.35 -28.13 0.44
C GLN A 535 1.95 -26.65 0.41
N GLU A 536 2.87 -25.78 0.82
CA GLU A 536 2.66 -24.33 0.83
C GLU A 536 2.87 -23.75 -0.57
N GLN A 537 1.84 -23.07 -1.05
CA GLN A 537 1.78 -22.46 -2.37
C GLN A 537 1.47 -20.96 -2.25
N ILE A 538 1.90 -20.20 -3.25
CA ILE A 538 1.61 -18.76 -3.37
C ILE A 538 0.57 -18.57 -4.46
N ALA A 539 -0.39 -17.69 -4.21
CA ALA A 539 -1.33 -17.17 -5.21
C ALA A 539 -1.44 -15.65 -5.10
N ASN A 540 -2.11 -15.06 -6.06
CA ASN A 540 -2.40 -13.64 -6.12
C ASN A 540 -3.92 -13.42 -6.19
N PHE A 541 -4.42 -12.45 -5.42
CA PHE A 541 -5.79 -11.95 -5.52
C PHE A 541 -5.77 -10.79 -6.51
N ALA A 542 -6.20 -11.07 -7.74
CA ALA A 542 -6.04 -10.22 -8.90
C ALA A 542 -6.69 -8.84 -8.71
N ASP A 543 -7.85 -8.81 -8.05
CA ASP A 543 -8.60 -7.58 -7.74
C ASP A 543 -7.76 -6.57 -6.93
N PHE A 544 -6.77 -7.03 -6.14
CA PHE A 544 -5.87 -6.18 -5.36
C PHE A 544 -4.54 -5.89 -6.08
N CYS A 545 -4.24 -6.61 -7.15
CA CYS A 545 -2.94 -6.54 -7.81
C CYS A 545 -2.93 -5.47 -8.90
N ASN A 546 -2.09 -4.45 -8.75
CA ASN A 546 -1.86 -3.45 -9.79
C ASN A 546 -0.69 -3.79 -10.73
N HIS A 547 -0.16 -5.02 -10.66
CA HIS A 547 0.99 -5.45 -11.46
C HIS A 547 2.21 -4.51 -11.32
N CYS A 548 2.41 -3.91 -10.13
CA CYS A 548 3.52 -2.98 -9.91
C CYS A 548 4.91 -3.61 -10.08
N GLY A 549 5.03 -4.94 -9.98
CA GLY A 549 6.29 -5.68 -10.14
C GLY A 549 7.16 -5.74 -8.88
N ASN A 550 6.77 -5.10 -7.78
CA ASN A 550 7.59 -5.08 -6.57
C ASN A 550 7.85 -6.49 -6.01
N CYS A 551 6.89 -7.41 -6.12
CA CYS A 551 7.10 -8.79 -5.68
C CYS A 551 8.11 -9.57 -6.53
N ASP A 552 8.30 -9.22 -7.82
CA ASP A 552 9.34 -9.82 -8.67
C ASP A 552 10.73 -9.34 -8.24
N THR A 553 10.85 -8.06 -7.90
CA THR A 553 12.12 -7.44 -7.45
C THR A 553 12.77 -8.19 -6.28
N PHE A 554 11.96 -8.73 -5.37
CA PHE A 554 12.43 -9.49 -4.20
C PHE A 554 12.32 -11.01 -4.36
N CYS A 555 11.76 -11.49 -5.48
CA CYS A 555 11.68 -12.91 -5.75
C CYS A 555 13.08 -13.45 -6.08
N PRO A 556 13.54 -14.53 -5.41
CA PRO A 556 14.78 -15.18 -5.77
C PRO A 556 14.70 -15.94 -7.10
N GLU A 557 13.49 -16.19 -7.62
CA GLU A 557 13.26 -16.89 -8.89
C GLU A 557 12.84 -15.89 -9.98
N TRP A 558 12.89 -16.31 -11.24
CA TRP A 558 12.56 -15.47 -12.40
C TRP A 558 11.06 -15.44 -12.72
N ASP A 559 10.66 -14.45 -13.52
CA ASP A 559 9.33 -14.22 -14.11
C ASP A 559 8.21 -13.64 -13.21
N GLY A 560 8.47 -13.38 -11.93
CA GLY A 560 7.58 -12.60 -11.07
C GLY A 560 6.33 -13.34 -10.54
N PRO A 561 6.07 -13.31 -9.21
CA PRO A 561 4.90 -13.97 -8.62
C PRO A 561 3.56 -13.51 -9.21
N TYR A 562 3.39 -12.21 -9.45
CA TYR A 562 2.15 -11.63 -9.99
C TYR A 562 1.79 -12.09 -11.42
N LEU A 563 2.73 -12.69 -12.16
CA LEU A 563 2.50 -13.20 -13.51
C LEU A 563 2.37 -14.72 -13.54
N LYS A 564 3.18 -15.43 -12.75
CA LYS A 564 3.32 -16.88 -12.84
C LYS A 564 2.48 -17.66 -11.84
N LYS A 565 2.13 -17.06 -10.71
CA LYS A 565 1.30 -17.71 -9.70
C LYS A 565 -0.19 -17.60 -10.04
N PRO A 566 -1.04 -18.49 -9.49
CA PRO A 566 -2.47 -18.46 -9.78
C PRO A 566 -3.08 -17.11 -9.41
N ASN A 567 -3.79 -16.50 -10.35
CA ASN A 567 -4.51 -15.23 -10.16
C ASN A 567 -5.99 -15.52 -9.89
N PHE A 568 -6.49 -15.15 -8.72
CA PHE A 568 -7.89 -15.32 -8.34
C PHE A 568 -8.64 -14.00 -8.35
N PHE A 569 -9.81 -13.99 -8.99
CA PHE A 569 -10.70 -12.83 -9.07
C PHE A 569 -11.82 -12.95 -8.04
N GLY A 570 -12.21 -11.82 -7.45
CA GLY A 570 -13.28 -11.75 -6.44
C GLY A 570 -14.69 -11.68 -7.04
N SER A 571 -14.80 -11.37 -8.33
CA SER A 571 -16.09 -11.23 -9.01
C SER A 571 -16.05 -11.67 -10.47
N ARG A 572 -17.22 -12.05 -11.00
CA ARG A 572 -17.45 -12.29 -12.43
C ARG A 572 -17.01 -11.11 -13.30
N THR A 573 -17.39 -9.90 -12.88
CA THR A 573 -17.07 -8.67 -13.61
C THR A 573 -15.57 -8.47 -13.76
N ALA A 574 -14.78 -8.67 -12.69
CA ALA A 574 -13.33 -8.56 -12.74
C ALA A 574 -12.71 -9.67 -13.61
N PHE A 575 -13.14 -10.92 -13.44
CA PHE A 575 -12.67 -12.06 -14.23
C PHE A 575 -12.91 -11.91 -15.74
N ASP A 576 -14.06 -11.37 -16.12
CA ASP A 576 -14.44 -11.15 -17.53
C ASP A 576 -13.70 -9.94 -18.12
N ALA A 577 -13.53 -8.85 -17.36
CA ALA A 577 -12.76 -7.68 -17.79
C ALA A 577 -11.28 -8.01 -18.03
N ALA A 578 -10.75 -9.01 -17.31
CA ALA A 578 -9.39 -9.52 -17.44
C ALA A 578 -9.25 -10.68 -18.45
N ALA A 579 -10.18 -10.87 -19.39
CA ALA A 579 -10.19 -12.02 -20.31
C ALA A 579 -8.91 -12.22 -21.16
N ALA A 580 -8.06 -11.20 -21.29
CA ALA A 580 -6.75 -11.29 -21.92
C ALA A 580 -5.69 -12.03 -21.08
N HIS A 581 -6.00 -12.36 -19.82
CA HIS A 581 -5.10 -13.01 -18.88
C HIS A 581 -5.70 -14.30 -18.33
N ASP A 582 -4.83 -15.27 -18.05
CA ASP A 582 -5.20 -16.48 -17.32
C ASP A 582 -5.53 -16.16 -15.86
N GLY A 583 -6.40 -16.97 -15.28
CA GLY A 583 -6.79 -16.83 -13.88
C GLY A 583 -8.04 -17.62 -13.53
N PHE A 584 -8.54 -17.40 -12.32
CA PHE A 584 -9.52 -18.26 -11.68
C PHE A 584 -10.57 -17.46 -10.92
N LEU A 585 -11.80 -17.95 -10.88
CA LEU A 585 -12.89 -17.34 -10.13
C LEU A 585 -13.68 -18.43 -9.42
N LEU A 586 -13.82 -18.27 -8.11
CA LEU A 586 -14.58 -19.18 -7.27
C LEU A 586 -15.98 -18.60 -6.99
N GLU A 587 -17.02 -19.31 -7.42
CA GLU A 587 -18.42 -18.92 -7.19
C GLU A 587 -19.17 -19.98 -6.40
N GLY A 588 -20.12 -19.55 -5.57
CA GLY A 588 -20.97 -20.45 -4.78
C GLY A 588 -20.81 -20.27 -3.28
N THR A 589 -21.24 -21.28 -2.52
CA THR A 589 -21.23 -21.29 -1.06
C THR A 589 -20.55 -22.55 -0.54
N ALA A 590 -20.28 -22.62 0.77
CA ALA A 590 -19.75 -23.83 1.37
C ALA A 590 -20.62 -25.06 1.01
N GLY A 591 -19.98 -26.13 0.53
CA GLY A 591 -20.63 -27.38 0.11
C GLY A 591 -21.08 -27.43 -1.35
N GLN A 592 -21.27 -26.30 -2.03
CA GLN A 592 -21.59 -26.25 -3.47
C GLN A 592 -20.97 -25.01 -4.11
N PHE A 593 -19.86 -25.22 -4.82
CA PHE A 593 -19.14 -24.16 -5.50
C PHE A 593 -18.58 -24.64 -6.84
N THR A 594 -18.30 -23.66 -7.69
CA THR A 594 -17.71 -23.83 -9.01
C THR A 594 -16.44 -23.01 -9.08
N LEU A 595 -15.32 -23.64 -9.44
CA LEU A 595 -14.11 -22.93 -9.81
C LEU A 595 -14.06 -22.80 -11.33
N HIS A 596 -14.17 -21.58 -11.82
CA HIS A 596 -13.93 -21.21 -13.20
C HIS A 596 -12.43 -20.95 -13.39
N GLY A 597 -11.87 -21.41 -14.51
CA GLY A 597 -10.49 -21.18 -14.88
C GLY A 597 -10.35 -20.76 -16.33
N ARG A 598 -9.36 -19.91 -16.58
CA ARG A 598 -8.82 -19.62 -17.91
C ARG A 598 -7.35 -20.02 -17.87
N ILE A 599 -6.98 -21.03 -18.64
CA ILE A 599 -5.63 -21.61 -18.66
C ILE A 599 -5.15 -21.66 -20.11
N ALA A 600 -4.05 -21.00 -20.41
CA ALA A 600 -3.55 -20.78 -21.77
C ALA A 600 -4.65 -20.23 -22.71
N GLY A 601 -5.45 -19.28 -22.21
CA GLY A 601 -6.57 -18.67 -22.94
C GLY A 601 -7.81 -19.55 -23.12
N GLN A 602 -7.81 -20.78 -22.60
CA GLN A 602 -8.92 -21.72 -22.72
C GLN A 602 -9.75 -21.75 -21.44
N SER A 603 -11.06 -21.55 -21.58
CA SER A 603 -12.00 -21.57 -20.46
C SER A 603 -12.31 -23.01 -20.05
N CYS A 604 -12.32 -23.27 -18.74
CA CYS A 604 -12.77 -24.51 -18.15
C CYS A 604 -13.41 -24.24 -16.78
N ARG A 605 -14.14 -25.20 -16.23
CA ARG A 605 -14.67 -25.11 -14.87
C ARG A 605 -14.75 -26.48 -14.23
N ILE A 606 -14.68 -26.49 -12.90
CA ILE A 606 -14.91 -27.67 -12.08
C ILE A 606 -15.96 -27.35 -11.02
N GLU A 607 -16.94 -28.23 -10.86
CA GLU A 607 -17.93 -28.20 -9.79
C GLU A 607 -17.62 -29.35 -8.84
N THR A 608 -17.62 -29.07 -7.54
CA THR A 608 -17.44 -30.11 -6.52
C THR A 608 -18.78 -30.57 -6.00
N GLY A 609 -19.08 -31.86 -6.15
CA GLY A 609 -20.21 -32.52 -5.51
C GLY A 609 -19.89 -33.07 -4.12
N LEU A 610 -20.93 -33.57 -3.43
CA LEU A 610 -20.76 -34.36 -2.20
C LEU A 610 -19.94 -35.64 -2.52
N ASN A 611 -19.03 -36.04 -1.62
CA ASN A 611 -18.22 -37.28 -1.70
C ASN A 611 -17.04 -37.32 -2.71
N GLY A 612 -16.49 -36.19 -3.14
CA GLY A 612 -15.27 -36.19 -3.98
C GLY A 612 -15.50 -36.50 -5.46
N GLN A 613 -16.76 -36.43 -5.91
CA GLN A 613 -17.11 -36.37 -7.33
C GLN A 613 -16.95 -34.95 -7.86
N TYR A 614 -16.32 -34.85 -9.02
CA TYR A 614 -16.13 -33.60 -9.73
C TYR A 614 -16.92 -33.63 -11.04
N ARG A 615 -17.56 -32.52 -11.37
CA ARG A 615 -18.08 -32.28 -12.72
C ARG A 615 -17.15 -31.29 -13.40
N TYR A 616 -16.43 -31.73 -14.42
CA TYR A 616 -15.46 -30.93 -15.16
C TYR A 616 -15.99 -30.58 -16.55
N ASP A 617 -15.91 -29.31 -16.92
CA ASP A 617 -16.35 -28.79 -18.21
C ASP A 617 -15.20 -28.01 -18.84
N ASP A 618 -14.77 -28.42 -20.04
CA ASP A 618 -13.66 -27.82 -20.75
C ASP A 618 -14.10 -26.76 -21.80
N GLY A 619 -15.37 -26.38 -21.75
CA GLY A 619 -16.02 -25.47 -22.70
C GLY A 619 -16.69 -26.17 -23.88
N VAL A 620 -16.40 -27.46 -24.11
CA VAL A 620 -16.98 -28.26 -25.21
C VAL A 620 -17.76 -29.45 -24.66
N VAL A 621 -17.15 -30.21 -23.76
CA VAL A 621 -17.73 -31.41 -23.16
C VAL A 621 -17.74 -31.31 -21.65
N THR A 622 -18.64 -32.07 -21.02
CA THR A 622 -18.68 -32.19 -19.57
C THR A 622 -18.42 -33.63 -19.16
N LEU A 623 -17.47 -33.82 -18.26
CA LEU A 623 -17.08 -35.10 -17.67
C LEU A 623 -17.51 -35.16 -16.21
N GLU A 624 -18.07 -36.27 -15.81
CA GLU A 624 -18.19 -36.68 -14.40
C GLU A 624 -16.95 -37.48 -14.03
N ILE A 625 -16.30 -37.08 -12.94
CA ILE A 625 -14.99 -37.57 -12.56
C ILE A 625 -15.02 -37.93 -11.08
N GLU A 626 -14.86 -39.23 -10.79
CA GLU A 626 -14.69 -39.71 -9.42
C GLU A 626 -13.21 -39.99 -9.15
N ARG A 627 -12.62 -39.31 -8.16
CA ARG A 627 -11.22 -39.53 -7.76
C ARG A 627 -11.13 -40.55 -6.63
N GLY A 628 -10.89 -41.81 -6.97
CA GLY A 628 -10.49 -42.89 -6.06
C GLY A 628 -9.05 -43.35 -6.29
N LYS A 629 -8.76 -44.66 -6.10
CA LYS A 629 -7.48 -45.26 -6.55
C LYS A 629 -7.32 -45.28 -8.08
N ALA A 630 -8.43 -45.16 -8.80
CA ALA A 630 -8.51 -44.96 -10.25
C ALA A 630 -9.51 -43.83 -10.53
N ILE A 631 -9.37 -43.17 -11.68
CA ILE A 631 -10.29 -42.13 -12.13
C ILE A 631 -11.41 -42.79 -12.95
N CYS A 632 -12.66 -42.62 -12.53
CA CYS A 632 -13.82 -43.02 -13.34
C CYS A 632 -14.30 -41.80 -14.14
N LEU A 633 -14.51 -41.96 -15.46
CA LEU A 633 -14.89 -40.88 -16.37
C LEU A 633 -16.14 -41.25 -17.16
N THR A 634 -17.17 -40.42 -17.08
CA THR A 634 -18.39 -40.54 -17.90
C THR A 634 -18.75 -39.20 -18.52
N ALA A 635 -19.22 -39.20 -19.77
CA ALA A 635 -19.74 -37.98 -20.40
C ALA A 635 -21.08 -37.60 -19.76
N ALA A 636 -21.12 -36.44 -19.11
CA ALA A 636 -22.19 -36.05 -18.20
C ALA A 636 -23.41 -35.39 -18.88
N SER A 637 -23.19 -34.54 -19.89
CA SER A 637 -24.30 -33.86 -20.58
C SER A 637 -23.97 -33.34 -21.97
N ASN A 638 -22.81 -32.69 -22.13
CA ASN A 638 -22.43 -32.05 -23.39
C ASN A 638 -21.57 -33.01 -24.22
N ARG A 639 -22.13 -33.50 -25.33
CA ARG A 639 -21.45 -34.39 -26.26
C ARG A 639 -20.97 -33.59 -27.47
N PRO A 640 -19.74 -33.83 -27.96
CA PRO A 640 -19.20 -33.08 -29.07
C PRO A 640 -19.73 -33.63 -30.41
N PRO A 641 -19.86 -32.80 -31.46
CA PRO A 641 -20.31 -33.26 -32.77
C PRO A 641 -19.28 -34.14 -33.50
N THR A 642 -18.00 -34.03 -33.12
CA THR A 642 -16.87 -34.83 -33.60
C THR A 642 -16.04 -35.28 -32.40
N PRO A 643 -15.19 -36.33 -32.50
CA PRO A 643 -14.31 -36.71 -31.42
C PRO A 643 -13.52 -35.50 -30.89
N HIS A 644 -13.59 -35.26 -29.57
CA HIS A 644 -12.99 -34.10 -28.92
C HIS A 644 -11.98 -34.56 -27.87
N ARG A 645 -10.75 -34.04 -27.95
CA ARG A 645 -9.69 -34.32 -26.99
C ARG A 645 -9.76 -33.33 -25.83
N VAL A 646 -9.89 -33.86 -24.63
CA VAL A 646 -9.90 -33.13 -23.37
C VAL A 646 -8.49 -33.17 -22.77
N ASP A 647 -7.92 -31.99 -22.52
CA ASP A 647 -6.65 -31.84 -21.80
C ASP A 647 -6.87 -32.05 -20.29
N MET A 648 -6.57 -33.26 -19.83
CA MET A 648 -6.79 -33.64 -18.42
C MET A 648 -5.85 -32.88 -17.46
N GLY A 649 -4.79 -32.24 -17.96
CA GLY A 649 -3.90 -31.40 -17.14
C GLY A 649 -4.63 -30.20 -16.54
N ARG A 650 -5.60 -29.64 -17.26
CA ARG A 650 -6.46 -28.54 -16.77
C ARG A 650 -7.36 -29.01 -15.64
N PHE A 651 -7.96 -30.19 -15.77
CA PHE A 651 -8.73 -30.81 -14.69
C PHE A 651 -7.85 -31.00 -13.44
N HIS A 652 -6.66 -31.58 -13.58
CA HIS A 652 -5.75 -31.80 -12.45
C HIS A 652 -5.34 -30.48 -11.77
N THR A 653 -5.08 -29.44 -12.57
CA THR A 653 -4.82 -28.08 -12.10
C THR A 653 -5.99 -27.52 -11.28
N LEU A 654 -7.21 -27.51 -11.83
CA LEU A 654 -8.38 -26.99 -11.13
C LEU A 654 -8.67 -27.77 -9.84
N ALA A 655 -8.59 -29.10 -9.89
CA ALA A 655 -8.81 -29.93 -8.71
C ALA A 655 -7.79 -29.66 -7.59
N ALA A 656 -6.51 -29.47 -7.95
CA ALA A 656 -5.47 -29.12 -6.98
C ALA A 656 -5.64 -27.70 -6.41
N LEU A 657 -6.04 -26.73 -7.24
CA LEU A 657 -6.37 -25.38 -6.78
C LEU A 657 -7.55 -25.41 -5.83
N VAL A 658 -8.66 -26.08 -6.19
CA VAL A 658 -9.84 -26.24 -5.33
C VAL A 658 -9.46 -26.84 -3.98
N ALA A 659 -8.71 -27.95 -3.96
CA ALA A 659 -8.29 -28.59 -2.73
C ALA A 659 -7.48 -27.64 -1.84
N GLY A 660 -6.68 -26.76 -2.46
CA GLY A 660 -5.86 -25.79 -1.73
C GLY A 660 -6.61 -24.56 -1.26
N ILE A 661 -7.25 -23.84 -2.17
CA ILE A 661 -7.91 -22.56 -1.85
C ILE A 661 -9.19 -22.71 -1.01
N THR A 662 -9.79 -23.90 -0.95
CA THR A 662 -10.94 -24.13 -0.05
C THR A 662 -10.53 -24.72 1.30
N ASN A 663 -9.24 -24.96 1.52
CA ASN A 663 -8.70 -25.45 2.77
C ASN A 663 -8.88 -24.40 3.89
N ALA A 664 -9.60 -24.77 4.95
CA ALA A 664 -9.92 -23.89 6.06
C ALA A 664 -8.75 -23.64 7.03
N SER A 665 -7.64 -24.37 6.91
CA SER A 665 -6.44 -24.18 7.75
C SER A 665 -5.79 -22.82 7.55
N ARG A 666 -6.01 -22.19 6.39
CA ARG A 666 -5.46 -20.88 6.05
C ARG A 666 -6.52 -19.99 5.45
N VAL A 667 -6.81 -18.89 6.12
CA VAL A 667 -7.76 -17.86 5.69
C VAL A 667 -7.05 -16.92 4.73
N HIS A 668 -7.66 -16.70 3.58
CA HIS A 668 -7.22 -15.73 2.58
C HIS A 668 -8.42 -15.12 1.86
N GLN A 669 -8.19 -14.10 1.04
CA GLN A 669 -9.29 -13.31 0.45
C GLN A 669 -10.27 -14.17 -0.37
N VAL A 670 -9.76 -15.16 -1.11
CA VAL A 670 -10.58 -16.07 -1.95
C VAL A 670 -11.56 -16.92 -1.14
N ASN A 671 -11.18 -17.40 0.06
CA ASN A 671 -11.99 -18.37 0.82
C ASN A 671 -12.75 -17.76 2.00
N THR A 672 -12.47 -16.50 2.32
CA THR A 672 -13.08 -15.79 3.46
C THR A 672 -14.61 -15.90 3.45
N ARG A 673 -15.25 -15.66 2.29
CA ARG A 673 -16.71 -15.76 2.15
C ARG A 673 -17.24 -17.17 2.40
N LEU A 674 -16.52 -18.20 1.95
CA LEU A 674 -16.89 -19.60 2.17
C LEU A 674 -16.80 -19.96 3.67
N LEU A 675 -15.71 -19.56 4.33
CA LEU A 675 -15.47 -19.85 5.74
C LEU A 675 -16.43 -19.07 6.66
N ALA A 676 -16.77 -17.83 6.30
CA ALA A 676 -17.71 -17.01 7.05
C ALA A 676 -19.13 -17.60 7.06
N SER A 677 -19.56 -18.27 5.97
CA SER A 677 -20.87 -18.94 5.91
C SER A 677 -20.99 -20.18 6.81
N ASN A 678 -19.87 -20.77 7.22
CA ASN A 678 -19.86 -21.92 8.14
C ASN A 678 -19.81 -21.50 9.62
N SER A 679 -19.50 -20.24 9.89
CA SER A 679 -19.29 -19.69 11.24
C SER A 679 -20.52 -18.97 11.80
N SER A 680 -21.63 -18.98 11.05
CA SER A 680 -22.89 -18.27 11.36
C SER A 680 -23.90 -19.12 12.09
#